data_AF-A0A423HNW6-F1
#
_entry.id   AF-A0A423HNW6-F1
#
_cell.length_a   1.000
_cell.length_b   1.000
_cell.length_c   1.000
_cell.angle_alpha   90.00
_cell.angle_beta   90.00
_cell.angle_gamma   90.00
#
_symmetry.space_group_name_H-M   'P 1'
#
loop_
_entity.id
_entity.type
_entity.pdbx_description
1 polymer ?
#
loop_
_entity_poly.entity_id
_entity_poly.type
_entity_poly.pdbx_seq_one_letter_code
_entity_poly.pdbx_strand_id
1 'polypeptide(L)'
;MSGAVTTKGDFCFSAMAGEFPGAPSTDALWHLLSQGQIAPIHSMLARWELDKASIYSAKAGEKDRTYLDSAFCLTDDVSTPSRHEGRQVAIGKKVLQTLLTQLAGQGSALIKERTALVVATSWSDESYFAAKADAPGGYSFQGYTPGEQVAELAAAFALGGPALSVDTACSSFPYAIDMAKALVNSGQADNAIVMALNTVLPPALFLGFSQLTAFSSRAQMQAFGQDADGIVPGECAVAFLVEPVSQALIAQRRPLGVLRALGLSADGAEGSVFAPGKQAQYTAYQRAYVGLDPNDVDYIETHGTGTPLGDATELGSLNSFFAPHRTDDKKITIGSIKSVIGHPLAAAGGASLAKALMILRHKGIPPQPDYRPSAKIDETCLQLATEQIQPLADRQSAIRIGISSFGFGGANAHLVVDEYIPDNRPAFPFTAPGVLMLDLAIVEAEAAIGSHSSLQSFKQQLDQPAAPSVVFPYGRFVDYTAAPAQPLLGKFLAQDRVIDIDGFGMGPKPLAHVDPFKLLISDRVNHLLRRLPGVAGSTGTAMVMCCNMGGERFSNAYSSAHNFYSQAQGLPPGVEVTDVATMLPNMLSGYPAQIFDFKGFHQTLVGTPGLFWQTLLASQQWFKEGVTTLLLGAGRFISGEIEIERARHSATVQGEGLGLIALRPYRPDSSDKPLLVIRAAVLAHAANSLEEACQLLGKERSQFQNIEVCELQPDTTPASGSLQEMTGFLAEASGIETLLAVMLSASAHTVIEVREAGKAVMWLFTEKLREWSPAAAAPAPVIKHPFTLRFAHSAPHELQQVIAPARPVSLIREPQHDGVDVLQLSDTLTNTLLSGLRVRVRAMEGLFALHRGAEVQCPAHWQRCPENIVIANVQRGSQTLRAQLVVNEAHPYFFDHPLDHIPGILLLEGVLQLIELAMPPLSGRVAYVKTLTIKFQQYVQKQGVIDLHLEQGKDPLVFNAKVMQAGKLMCSCILGMAYSSAFEASPAGEFTATRCRDKALLHKAREENVIVSDMSSIAQGLSVDTLKLPDEHFFHEGDPEHYSMVYFLEIARQCYMQIAHSHLRIPLNTPMNLLALSFTLDRPIPRNSPLSLAPQAGFDAQDQPFKTNRIYIDLFNRGEKIGQASITAQVLSQSAPAA
;
A
#
# COMPACT_ATOMS: atom_id res chain seq x y z
N MET A 1 -17.66 -35.90 -20.77
CA MET A 1 -16.32 -35.72 -21.37
C MET A 1 -16.05 -34.25 -21.70
N SER A 2 -16.41 -33.32 -20.82
CA SER A 2 -15.96 -31.92 -20.88
C SER A 2 -14.57 -31.86 -20.24
N GLY A 3 -13.56 -31.37 -20.96
CA GLY A 3 -12.20 -31.25 -20.43
C GLY A 3 -11.13 -32.17 -21.04
N ALA A 4 -11.38 -32.85 -22.17
CA ALA A 4 -10.28 -33.50 -22.90
C ALA A 4 -9.23 -32.44 -23.31
N VAL A 5 -7.94 -32.77 -23.19
CA VAL A 5 -6.84 -31.90 -23.65
C VAL A 5 -7.03 -31.62 -25.14
N THR A 6 -7.04 -30.34 -25.51
CA THR A 6 -7.20 -29.96 -26.91
C THR A 6 -5.83 -29.62 -27.51
N THR A 7 -5.42 -30.38 -28.52
CA THR A 7 -4.17 -30.12 -29.26
C THR A 7 -4.19 -28.81 -30.06
N LYS A 8 -5.32 -28.06 -30.06
CA LYS A 8 -5.52 -26.86 -30.87
C LYS A 8 -5.51 -25.54 -30.06
N GLY A 9 -5.18 -25.58 -28.76
CA GLY A 9 -5.15 -24.35 -27.95
C GLY A 9 -4.58 -24.49 -26.54
N ASP A 10 -4.39 -25.71 -26.02
CA ASP A 10 -3.82 -25.91 -24.69
C ASP A 10 -2.29 -25.70 -24.72
N PHE A 11 -1.76 -25.15 -23.62
CA PHE A 11 -0.33 -25.04 -23.37
C PHE A 11 0.14 -26.17 -22.46
N CYS A 12 1.43 -26.47 -22.51
CA CYS A 12 2.04 -27.43 -21.61
C CYS A 12 3.42 -26.99 -21.13
N PHE A 13 3.85 -27.62 -20.05
CA PHE A 13 5.24 -27.61 -19.60
C PHE A 13 5.92 -28.85 -20.20
N SER A 14 6.89 -28.67 -21.09
CA SER A 14 7.54 -29.78 -21.82
C SER A 14 8.93 -30.13 -21.28
N ALA A 15 9.56 -29.22 -20.54
CA ALA A 15 10.83 -29.44 -19.86
C ALA A 15 10.93 -28.56 -18.60
N MET A 16 11.75 -28.99 -17.64
CA MET A 16 12.09 -28.21 -16.46
C MET A 16 13.51 -28.50 -15.97
N ALA A 17 14.20 -27.50 -15.44
CA ALA A 17 15.47 -27.64 -14.72
C ALA A 17 15.55 -26.61 -13.60
N GLY A 18 16.16 -26.94 -12.46
CA GLY A 18 16.27 -25.99 -11.36
C GLY A 18 17.08 -26.49 -10.18
N GLU A 19 17.44 -25.55 -9.32
CA GLU A 19 18.16 -25.71 -8.06
C GLU A 19 17.32 -25.18 -6.90
N PHE A 20 17.32 -25.92 -5.80
CA PHE A 20 16.54 -25.65 -4.60
C PHE A 20 17.41 -25.83 -3.35
N PRO A 21 17.06 -25.22 -2.22
CA PRO A 21 17.74 -25.45 -0.95
C PRO A 21 17.83 -26.95 -0.63
N GLY A 22 19.03 -27.46 -0.36
CA GLY A 22 19.28 -28.88 -0.11
C GLY A 22 19.13 -29.81 -1.33
N ALA A 23 18.80 -29.30 -2.52
CA ALA A 23 18.54 -30.10 -3.71
C ALA A 23 19.08 -29.43 -5.00
N PRO A 24 20.26 -29.86 -5.52
CA PRO A 24 20.90 -29.25 -6.68
C PRO A 24 20.25 -29.60 -8.03
N SER A 25 19.13 -30.34 -8.03
CA SER A 25 18.38 -30.71 -9.22
C SER A 25 16.92 -31.03 -8.88
N THR A 26 16.06 -31.13 -9.89
CA THR A 26 14.66 -31.56 -9.72
C THR A 26 14.53 -32.99 -9.21
N ASP A 27 15.39 -33.91 -9.64
CA ASP A 27 15.40 -35.29 -9.12
C ASP A 27 15.85 -35.34 -7.64
N ALA A 28 16.82 -34.51 -7.25
CA ALA A 28 17.22 -34.36 -5.85
C ALA A 28 16.10 -33.74 -4.99
N LEU A 29 15.34 -32.78 -5.56
CA LEU A 29 14.18 -32.20 -4.89
C LEU A 29 13.10 -33.26 -4.65
N TRP A 30 12.81 -34.11 -5.63
CA TRP A 30 11.87 -35.22 -5.43
C TRP A 30 12.31 -36.14 -4.29
N HIS A 31 13.61 -36.48 -4.21
CA HIS A 31 14.13 -37.30 -3.11
C HIS A 31 13.86 -36.66 -1.74
N LEU A 32 14.17 -35.37 -1.59
CA LEU A 32 13.91 -34.61 -0.37
C LEU A 32 12.41 -34.62 0.01
N LEU A 33 11.54 -34.33 -0.95
CA LEU A 33 10.08 -34.30 -0.76
C LEU A 33 9.52 -35.68 -0.41
N SER A 34 9.96 -36.72 -1.11
CA SER A 34 9.48 -38.10 -0.93
C SER A 34 9.77 -38.66 0.47
N GLN A 35 10.77 -38.11 1.14
CA GLN A 35 11.18 -38.47 2.50
C GLN A 35 10.57 -37.57 3.58
N GLY A 36 9.80 -36.54 3.21
CA GLY A 36 9.27 -35.56 4.15
C GLY A 36 10.37 -34.75 4.87
N GLN A 37 11.55 -34.65 4.25
CA GLN A 37 12.69 -33.95 4.84
C GLN A 37 12.62 -32.45 4.59
N ILE A 38 13.18 -31.68 5.53
CA ILE A 38 13.32 -30.23 5.45
C ILE A 38 14.74 -29.92 4.95
N ALA A 39 14.88 -28.98 4.01
CA ALA A 39 16.17 -28.51 3.56
C ALA A 39 16.97 -27.83 4.69
N PRO A 40 18.31 -27.84 4.66
CA PRO A 40 19.10 -27.15 5.66
C PRO A 40 18.88 -25.63 5.60
N ILE A 41 18.83 -25.01 6.77
CA ILE A 41 18.84 -23.55 6.94
C ILE A 41 20.29 -23.08 7.19
N HIS A 42 20.66 -21.95 6.61
CA HIS A 42 22.00 -21.38 6.69
C HIS A 42 21.95 -19.99 7.31
N SER A 43 22.98 -19.65 8.08
CA SER A 43 23.14 -18.27 8.57
C SER A 43 23.48 -17.35 7.40
N MET A 44 22.81 -16.21 7.36
CA MET A 44 23.03 -15.17 6.37
C MET A 44 24.19 -14.22 6.74
N LEU A 45 24.67 -14.24 7.98
CA LEU A 45 25.72 -13.34 8.47
C LEU A 45 27.01 -13.42 7.63
N ALA A 46 27.42 -14.64 7.27
CA ALA A 46 28.59 -14.85 6.42
C ALA A 46 28.39 -14.30 5.00
N ARG A 47 27.18 -14.47 4.43
CA ARG A 47 26.84 -13.92 3.10
C ARG A 47 26.72 -12.40 3.13
N TRP A 48 26.21 -11.84 4.22
CA TRP A 48 26.11 -10.40 4.42
C TRP A 48 27.44 -9.74 4.79
N GLU A 49 28.42 -10.54 5.21
CA GLU A 49 29.70 -10.05 5.74
C GLU A 49 29.49 -9.14 6.95
N LEU A 50 28.53 -9.51 7.82
CA LEU A 50 28.13 -8.73 8.99
C LEU A 50 28.33 -9.51 10.28
N ASP A 51 28.70 -8.80 11.35
CA ASP A 51 28.70 -9.36 12.70
C ASP A 51 27.27 -9.45 13.25
N LYS A 52 26.95 -10.52 13.99
CA LYS A 52 25.61 -10.72 14.55
C LYS A 52 25.18 -9.55 15.43
N ALA A 53 26.05 -9.03 16.29
CA ALA A 53 25.72 -7.95 17.21
C ALA A 53 25.46 -6.61 16.48
N SER A 54 25.85 -6.50 15.21
CA SER A 54 25.61 -5.29 14.40
C SER A 54 24.18 -5.19 13.89
N ILE A 55 23.47 -6.31 13.67
CA ILE A 55 22.17 -6.32 12.98
C ILE A 55 21.09 -7.12 13.70
N TYR A 56 21.45 -8.11 14.52
CA TYR A 56 20.48 -9.01 15.15
C TYR A 56 19.97 -8.50 16.49
N SER A 57 18.66 -8.68 16.75
CA SER A 57 18.04 -8.58 18.07
C SER A 57 16.98 -9.66 18.25
N ALA A 58 16.90 -10.30 19.42
CA ALA A 58 15.83 -11.25 19.72
C ALA A 58 14.45 -10.59 19.91
N LYS A 59 14.40 -9.26 20.05
CA LYS A 59 13.15 -8.51 20.19
C LYS A 59 12.56 -8.25 18.81
N ALA A 60 11.44 -8.91 18.51
CA ALA A 60 10.70 -8.69 17.27
C ALA A 60 10.27 -7.21 17.13
N GLY A 61 10.38 -6.67 15.92
CA GLY A 61 10.05 -5.28 15.61
C GLY A 61 11.00 -4.24 16.19
N GLU A 62 12.17 -4.61 16.73
CA GLU A 62 13.17 -3.63 17.11
C GLU A 62 13.69 -2.88 15.88
N LYS A 63 13.65 -1.55 15.93
CA LYS A 63 14.07 -0.68 14.84
C LYS A 63 15.52 -0.94 14.44
N ASP A 64 15.78 -0.97 13.13
CA ASP A 64 17.11 -1.21 12.54
C ASP A 64 17.77 -2.51 13.01
N ARG A 65 16.96 -3.50 13.40
CA ARG A 65 17.41 -4.85 13.78
C ARG A 65 16.56 -5.91 13.12
N THR A 66 17.14 -7.09 12.92
CA THR A 66 16.42 -8.29 12.52
C THR A 66 16.41 -9.33 13.62
N TYR A 67 15.31 -10.07 13.77
CA TYR A 67 15.22 -11.20 14.70
C TYR A 67 15.35 -12.56 14.02
N LEU A 68 15.65 -12.57 12.72
CA LEU A 68 16.01 -13.77 11.97
C LEU A 68 17.25 -13.48 11.14
N ASP A 69 18.31 -14.28 11.29
CA ASP A 69 19.57 -14.14 10.57
C ASP A 69 19.91 -15.40 9.75
N SER A 70 18.88 -16.17 9.38
CA SER A 70 19.02 -17.44 8.68
C SER A 70 17.94 -17.64 7.63
N ALA A 71 18.27 -18.40 6.58
CA ALA A 71 17.41 -18.66 5.43
C ALA A 71 17.72 -20.01 4.76
N PHE A 72 16.80 -20.46 3.93
CA PHE A 72 17.00 -21.63 3.08
C PHE A 72 17.76 -21.23 1.81
N CYS A 73 19.01 -21.64 1.69
CA CYS A 73 19.89 -21.15 0.62
C CYS A 73 20.20 -22.24 -0.41
N LEU A 74 20.41 -21.82 -1.67
CA LEU A 74 21.07 -22.64 -2.66
C LEU A 74 22.53 -22.86 -2.25
N THR A 75 23.07 -24.01 -2.63
CA THR A 75 24.47 -24.33 -2.39
C THR A 75 25.34 -23.57 -3.38
N ASP A 76 26.23 -22.71 -2.87
CA ASP A 76 27.24 -22.05 -3.69
C ASP A 76 28.39 -23.01 -4.01
N ASP A 77 28.90 -22.93 -5.24
CA ASP A 77 30.15 -23.57 -5.64
C ASP A 77 31.27 -22.51 -5.82
N VAL A 78 32.50 -22.97 -6.06
CA VAL A 78 33.67 -22.07 -6.24
C VAL A 78 33.51 -21.10 -7.42
N SER A 79 32.64 -21.42 -8.38
CA SER A 79 32.37 -20.56 -9.54
C SER A 79 31.18 -19.61 -9.33
N THR A 80 30.48 -19.72 -8.21
CA THR A 80 29.36 -18.83 -7.88
C THR A 80 29.91 -17.48 -7.45
N PRO A 81 29.61 -16.39 -8.18
CA PRO A 81 30.16 -15.09 -7.85
C PRO A 81 29.55 -14.55 -6.55
N SER A 82 30.22 -13.56 -5.95
CA SER A 82 29.70 -12.92 -4.75
C SER A 82 28.37 -12.20 -5.03
N ARG A 83 27.66 -11.83 -3.96
CA ARG A 83 26.40 -11.08 -4.07
C ARG A 83 26.56 -9.69 -4.73
N HIS A 84 27.80 -9.19 -4.80
CA HIS A 84 28.13 -7.90 -5.41
C HIS A 84 28.50 -8.01 -6.90
N GLU A 85 28.57 -9.22 -7.46
CA GLU A 85 29.10 -9.51 -8.80
C GLU A 85 28.08 -10.23 -9.71
N GLY A 86 26.78 -10.09 -9.44
CA GLY A 86 25.73 -10.64 -10.31
C GLY A 86 25.41 -12.12 -10.08
N ARG A 87 25.35 -12.57 -8.82
CA ARG A 87 25.01 -13.96 -8.43
C ARG A 87 23.71 -14.45 -9.05
N GLN A 88 22.68 -13.61 -9.11
CA GLN A 88 21.37 -14.00 -9.66
C GLN A 88 21.45 -14.33 -11.15
N VAL A 89 22.19 -13.53 -11.92
CA VAL A 89 22.42 -13.78 -13.35
C VAL A 89 23.25 -15.05 -13.55
N ALA A 90 24.30 -15.25 -12.77
CA ALA A 90 25.16 -16.44 -12.89
C ALA A 90 24.39 -17.75 -12.65
N ILE A 91 23.58 -17.80 -11.59
CA ILE A 91 22.73 -18.97 -11.29
C ILE A 91 21.65 -19.14 -12.37
N GLY A 92 21.02 -18.04 -12.82
CA GLY A 92 20.08 -18.07 -13.92
C GLY A 92 20.69 -18.67 -15.19
N LYS A 93 21.92 -18.28 -15.56
CA LYS A 93 22.66 -18.85 -16.70
C LYS A 93 22.89 -20.35 -16.53
N LYS A 94 23.32 -20.79 -15.35
CA LYS A 94 23.53 -22.21 -15.04
C LYS A 94 22.25 -23.05 -15.22
N VAL A 95 21.12 -22.54 -14.73
CA VAL A 95 19.81 -23.22 -14.87
C VAL A 95 19.35 -23.26 -16.33
N LEU A 96 19.47 -22.16 -17.09
CA LEU A 96 19.15 -22.15 -18.53
C LEU A 96 20.03 -23.10 -19.33
N GLN A 97 21.34 -23.09 -19.07
CA GLN A 97 22.28 -24.01 -19.72
C GLN A 97 21.88 -25.46 -19.44
N THR A 98 21.50 -25.78 -18.21
CA THR A 98 21.03 -27.13 -17.83
C THR A 98 19.78 -27.52 -18.60
N LEU A 99 18.76 -26.66 -18.63
CA LEU A 99 17.52 -26.88 -19.38
C LEU A 99 17.79 -27.13 -20.87
N LEU A 100 18.56 -26.25 -21.51
CA LEU A 100 18.87 -26.34 -22.94
C LEU A 100 19.73 -27.57 -23.28
N THR A 101 20.65 -27.95 -22.40
CA THR A 101 21.47 -29.16 -22.58
C THR A 101 20.63 -30.43 -22.47
N GLN A 102 19.69 -30.48 -21.52
CA GLN A 102 18.75 -31.60 -21.39
C GLN A 102 17.87 -31.74 -22.63
N LEU A 103 17.33 -30.63 -23.16
CA LEU A 103 16.55 -30.62 -24.40
C LEU A 103 17.37 -31.13 -25.61
N ALA A 104 18.60 -30.64 -25.76
CA ALA A 104 19.50 -31.09 -26.82
C ALA A 104 19.84 -32.58 -26.71
N GLY A 105 20.08 -33.09 -25.50
CA GLY A 105 20.35 -34.50 -25.24
C GLY A 105 19.18 -35.44 -25.57
N GLN A 106 17.94 -34.92 -25.55
CA GLN A 106 16.73 -35.64 -25.96
C GLN A 106 16.49 -35.60 -27.49
N GLY A 107 17.40 -35.01 -28.27
CA GLY A 107 17.26 -34.87 -29.72
C GLY A 107 16.27 -33.78 -30.14
N SER A 108 15.83 -32.94 -29.20
CA SER A 108 14.81 -31.91 -29.39
C SER A 108 15.45 -30.52 -29.26
N ALA A 109 16.00 -30.00 -30.36
CA ALA A 109 16.56 -28.65 -30.38
C ALA A 109 15.44 -27.58 -30.33
N LEU A 110 15.64 -26.56 -29.49
CA LEU A 110 14.74 -25.41 -29.38
C LEU A 110 15.09 -24.37 -30.46
N ILE A 111 14.07 -23.81 -31.13
CA ILE A 111 14.24 -22.68 -32.07
C ILE A 111 14.35 -21.40 -31.24
N LYS A 112 15.58 -20.92 -31.06
CA LYS A 112 15.88 -19.86 -30.08
C LYS A 112 15.46 -18.47 -30.54
N GLU A 113 15.48 -18.22 -31.85
CA GLU A 113 15.22 -16.92 -32.47
C GLU A 113 13.81 -16.39 -32.18
N ARG A 114 12.87 -17.29 -31.87
CA ARG A 114 11.48 -16.98 -31.53
C ARG A 114 11.07 -17.56 -30.17
N THR A 115 12.04 -17.78 -29.28
CA THR A 115 11.80 -18.18 -27.89
C THR A 115 11.79 -16.93 -27.01
N ALA A 116 10.70 -16.69 -26.29
CA ALA A 116 10.64 -15.65 -25.26
C ALA A 116 11.32 -16.09 -23.96
N LEU A 117 11.79 -15.13 -23.16
CA LEU A 117 12.24 -15.34 -21.79
C LEU A 117 11.40 -14.49 -20.84
N VAL A 118 10.65 -15.14 -19.95
CA VAL A 118 9.86 -14.45 -18.92
C VAL A 118 10.35 -14.86 -17.54
N VAL A 119 10.84 -13.89 -16.75
CA VAL A 119 11.43 -14.16 -15.43
C VAL A 119 10.56 -13.61 -14.31
N ALA A 120 10.10 -14.48 -13.42
CA ALA A 120 9.47 -14.09 -12.17
C ALA A 120 10.55 -13.75 -11.14
N THR A 121 10.72 -12.45 -10.90
CA THR A 121 11.65 -11.88 -9.92
C THR A 121 11.12 -10.52 -9.44
N SER A 122 11.31 -10.21 -8.17
CA SER A 122 10.89 -8.94 -7.55
C SER A 122 12.07 -8.07 -7.11
N TRP A 123 13.27 -8.66 -7.00
CA TRP A 123 14.42 -8.01 -6.37
C TRP A 123 15.57 -7.86 -7.37
N SER A 124 16.14 -6.66 -7.39
CA SER A 124 17.42 -6.44 -8.08
C SER A 124 18.52 -7.23 -7.41
N ASP A 125 19.50 -7.63 -8.21
CA ASP A 125 20.73 -8.20 -7.72
C ASP A 125 21.45 -7.16 -6.84
N GLU A 126 22.06 -7.58 -5.72
CA GLU A 126 22.74 -6.66 -4.79
C GLU A 126 23.86 -5.87 -5.48
N SER A 127 24.42 -6.39 -6.58
CA SER A 127 25.36 -5.67 -7.47
C SER A 127 24.81 -4.33 -7.97
N TYR A 128 23.50 -4.19 -8.15
CA TYR A 128 22.89 -2.91 -8.57
C TYR A 128 23.03 -1.81 -7.51
N PHE A 129 23.00 -2.17 -6.23
CA PHE A 129 23.06 -1.21 -5.12
C PHE A 129 24.48 -1.02 -4.56
N ALA A 130 25.36 -2.02 -4.73
CA ALA A 130 26.70 -2.01 -4.17
C ALA A 130 27.79 -1.48 -5.11
N ALA A 131 27.48 -1.27 -6.40
CA ALA A 131 28.45 -0.79 -7.39
C ALA A 131 28.94 0.63 -7.05
N LYS A 132 30.24 0.80 -6.77
CA LYS A 132 30.90 2.11 -6.57
C LYS A 132 31.74 2.51 -7.80
N ALA A 133 31.85 3.81 -8.04
CA ALA A 133 32.65 4.39 -9.12
C ALA A 133 34.19 4.26 -8.93
N ASP A 134 34.68 4.07 -7.70
CA ASP A 134 36.12 4.21 -7.34
C ASP A 134 36.87 2.88 -7.06
N ALA A 135 36.44 1.74 -7.61
CA ALA A 135 37.19 0.50 -7.46
C ALA A 135 38.61 0.63 -8.10
N PRO A 136 39.72 0.45 -7.35
CA PRO A 136 41.06 0.59 -7.88
C PRO A 136 41.38 -0.59 -8.80
N GLY A 137 41.28 -0.38 -10.12
CA GLY A 137 41.49 -1.43 -11.13
C GLY A 137 40.96 -1.12 -12.53
N GLY A 138 40.12 -0.10 -12.68
CA GLY A 138 39.55 0.29 -13.98
C GLY A 138 38.23 -0.42 -14.26
N TYR A 139 37.17 0.39 -14.35
CA TYR A 139 35.86 0.14 -14.96
C TYR A 139 35.37 -1.32 -15.06
N SER A 140 34.72 -1.81 -14.01
CA SER A 140 33.68 -2.85 -14.15
C SER A 140 32.38 -2.40 -13.45
N PHE A 141 31.59 -1.58 -14.13
CA PHE A 141 30.23 -1.18 -13.70
C PHE A 141 29.20 -2.32 -13.88
N GLN A 142 29.47 -3.51 -13.34
CA GLN A 142 28.57 -4.67 -13.46
C GLN A 142 27.59 -4.72 -12.28
N GLY A 143 26.51 -3.94 -12.36
CA GLY A 143 25.32 -4.11 -11.52
C GLY A 143 24.09 -4.36 -12.38
N TYR A 144 23.15 -5.21 -11.96
CA TYR A 144 22.02 -5.60 -12.82
C TYR A 144 20.66 -5.26 -12.22
N THR A 145 19.94 -4.32 -12.85
CA THR A 145 18.48 -4.15 -12.66
C THR A 145 17.72 -5.40 -13.15
N PRO A 146 16.45 -5.62 -12.80
CA PRO A 146 15.70 -6.79 -13.27
C PRO A 146 15.61 -6.84 -14.80
N GLY A 147 15.44 -5.68 -15.46
CA GLY A 147 15.45 -5.59 -16.92
C GLY A 147 16.80 -6.00 -17.53
N GLU A 148 17.92 -5.55 -16.93
CA GLU A 148 19.27 -5.93 -17.37
C GLU A 148 19.60 -7.40 -17.10
N GLN A 149 19.11 -7.96 -15.98
CA GLN A 149 19.26 -9.39 -15.69
C GLN A 149 18.62 -10.22 -16.79
N VAL A 150 17.39 -9.90 -17.17
CA VAL A 150 16.67 -10.65 -18.20
C VAL A 150 17.31 -10.45 -19.58
N ALA A 151 17.77 -9.24 -19.90
CA ALA A 151 18.50 -8.97 -21.14
C ALA A 151 19.80 -9.78 -21.23
N GLU A 152 20.59 -9.82 -20.15
CA GLU A 152 21.84 -10.58 -20.07
C GLU A 152 21.60 -12.09 -20.17
N LEU A 153 20.54 -12.61 -19.54
CA LEU A 153 20.14 -14.00 -19.66
C LEU A 153 19.71 -14.36 -21.09
N ALA A 154 18.90 -13.53 -21.74
CA ALA A 154 18.46 -13.76 -23.12
C ALA A 154 19.65 -13.73 -24.10
N ALA A 155 20.53 -12.72 -23.96
CA ALA A 155 21.71 -12.55 -24.81
C ALA A 155 22.68 -13.74 -24.69
N ALA A 156 22.94 -14.22 -23.47
CA ALA A 156 23.85 -15.34 -23.22
C ALA A 156 23.48 -16.63 -23.96
N PHE A 157 22.19 -16.82 -24.26
CA PHE A 157 21.70 -18.02 -24.96
C PHE A 157 21.15 -17.74 -26.37
N ALA A 158 21.26 -16.50 -26.85
CA ALA A 158 20.71 -16.01 -28.12
C ALA A 158 19.20 -16.26 -28.27
N LEU A 159 18.44 -15.99 -27.21
CA LEU A 159 16.97 -16.02 -27.26
C LEU A 159 16.47 -14.75 -27.95
N GLY A 160 15.80 -14.90 -29.09
CA GLY A 160 15.39 -13.79 -29.95
C GLY A 160 13.96 -13.30 -29.78
N GLY A 161 13.15 -13.95 -28.94
CA GLY A 161 11.82 -13.49 -28.57
C GLY A 161 11.86 -12.41 -27.46
N PRO A 162 10.69 -11.88 -27.06
CA PRO A 162 10.58 -10.93 -25.95
C PRO A 162 11.24 -11.43 -24.67
N ALA A 163 11.96 -10.54 -23.99
CA ALA A 163 12.67 -10.83 -22.75
C ALA A 163 12.25 -9.81 -21.67
N LEU A 164 11.52 -10.27 -20.65
CA LEU A 164 11.00 -9.41 -19.59
C LEU A 164 10.88 -10.13 -18.24
N SER A 165 10.80 -9.36 -17.15
CA SER A 165 10.43 -9.86 -15.83
C SER A 165 9.05 -9.40 -15.40
N VAL A 166 8.43 -10.21 -14.55
CA VAL A 166 7.11 -9.96 -13.97
C VAL A 166 7.27 -9.87 -12.46
N ASP A 167 6.72 -8.80 -11.87
CA ASP A 167 6.66 -8.60 -10.43
C ASP A 167 5.22 -8.39 -9.95
N THR A 168 4.73 -9.40 -9.24
CA THR A 168 3.53 -9.36 -8.41
C THR A 168 3.84 -9.87 -6.99
N ALA A 169 5.04 -9.59 -6.49
CA ALA A 169 5.58 -10.14 -5.26
C ALA A 169 5.51 -11.67 -5.26
N CYS A 170 4.97 -12.30 -4.22
CA CYS A 170 4.97 -13.76 -4.05
C CYS A 170 4.16 -14.53 -5.11
N SER A 171 3.33 -13.86 -5.91
CA SER A 171 2.55 -14.46 -7.01
C SER A 171 3.17 -14.26 -8.41
N SER A 172 4.40 -13.75 -8.49
CA SER A 172 5.06 -13.41 -9.77
C SER A 172 5.11 -14.55 -10.79
N PHE A 173 5.34 -15.78 -10.36
CA PHE A 173 5.53 -16.91 -11.27
C PHE A 173 4.28 -17.31 -12.08
N PRO A 174 3.09 -17.50 -11.47
CA PRO A 174 1.85 -17.67 -12.25
C PRO A 174 1.56 -16.52 -13.23
N TYR A 175 1.81 -15.28 -12.84
CA TYR A 175 1.66 -14.13 -13.76
C TYR A 175 2.68 -14.17 -14.91
N ALA A 176 3.91 -14.65 -14.66
CA ALA A 176 4.89 -14.90 -15.71
C ALA A 176 4.45 -15.97 -16.71
N ILE A 177 3.77 -17.02 -16.25
CA ILE A 177 3.14 -18.03 -17.12
C ILE A 177 2.04 -17.38 -17.97
N ASP A 178 1.21 -16.52 -17.37
CA ASP A 178 0.15 -15.83 -18.09
C ASP A 178 0.70 -14.94 -19.22
N MET A 179 1.73 -14.15 -18.89
CA MET A 179 2.40 -13.29 -19.85
C MET A 179 3.09 -14.11 -20.95
N ALA A 180 3.72 -15.24 -20.61
CA ALA A 180 4.31 -16.15 -21.60
C ALA A 180 3.26 -16.70 -22.59
N LYS A 181 2.09 -17.12 -22.10
CA LYS A 181 0.95 -17.48 -22.98
C LYS A 181 0.57 -16.32 -23.88
N ALA A 182 0.50 -15.11 -23.34
CA ALA A 182 0.07 -13.93 -24.08
C ALA A 182 1.05 -13.56 -25.20
N LEU A 183 2.35 -13.68 -24.95
CA LEU A 183 3.41 -13.50 -25.96
C LEU A 183 3.31 -14.53 -27.10
N VAL A 184 3.07 -15.81 -26.76
CA VAL A 184 2.91 -16.87 -27.78
C VAL A 184 1.61 -16.71 -28.57
N ASN A 185 0.50 -16.42 -27.89
CA ASN A 185 -0.80 -16.23 -28.52
C ASN A 185 -0.86 -14.99 -29.43
N SER A 186 -0.07 -13.96 -29.14
CA SER A 186 0.08 -12.78 -29.99
C SER A 186 1.16 -12.95 -31.08
N GLY A 187 1.77 -14.14 -31.20
CA GLY A 187 2.76 -14.45 -32.24
C GLY A 187 4.12 -13.79 -32.06
N GLN A 188 4.33 -13.09 -30.94
CA GLN A 188 5.61 -12.48 -30.60
C GLN A 188 6.69 -13.52 -30.30
N ALA A 189 6.28 -14.72 -29.90
CA ALA A 189 7.13 -15.88 -29.74
C ALA A 189 6.38 -17.15 -30.18
N ASP A 190 7.13 -18.22 -30.46
CA ASP A 190 6.54 -19.53 -30.73
C ASP A 190 6.41 -20.35 -29.44
N ASN A 191 7.33 -20.13 -28.50
CA ASN A 191 7.33 -20.74 -27.17
C ASN A 191 8.05 -19.79 -26.19
N ALA A 192 8.01 -20.10 -24.90
CA ALA A 192 8.63 -19.29 -23.88
C ALA A 192 9.37 -20.15 -22.85
N ILE A 193 10.55 -19.69 -22.43
CA ILE A 193 11.16 -20.14 -21.19
C ILE A 193 10.64 -19.25 -20.07
N VAL A 194 9.96 -19.85 -19.09
CA VAL A 194 9.48 -19.15 -17.90
C VAL A 194 10.36 -19.55 -16.72
N MET A 195 11.06 -18.59 -16.13
CA MET A 195 11.98 -18.82 -15.02
C MET A 195 11.44 -18.20 -13.74
N ALA A 196 11.49 -18.94 -12.64
CA ALA A 196 11.37 -18.42 -11.29
C ALA A 196 12.78 -18.23 -10.72
N LEU A 197 13.19 -16.99 -10.46
CA LEU A 197 14.56 -16.66 -10.08
C LEU A 197 14.57 -15.69 -8.91
N ASN A 198 14.94 -16.20 -7.73
CA ASN A 198 15.15 -15.38 -6.55
C ASN A 198 16.27 -15.99 -5.72
N THR A 199 17.49 -15.47 -5.90
CA THR A 199 18.71 -15.97 -5.26
C THR A 199 19.44 -14.85 -4.52
N VAL A 200 18.74 -13.78 -4.16
CA VAL A 200 19.34 -12.65 -3.44
C VAL A 200 18.46 -12.39 -2.24
N LEU A 201 19.07 -12.43 -1.06
CA LEU A 201 18.44 -12.32 0.25
C LEU A 201 19.19 -11.27 1.07
N PRO A 202 19.05 -9.99 0.74
CA PRO A 202 19.88 -8.91 1.27
C PRO A 202 19.46 -8.48 2.68
N PRO A 203 20.32 -7.80 3.47
CA PRO A 203 19.98 -7.34 4.82
C PRO A 203 18.72 -6.47 4.88
N ALA A 204 18.54 -5.56 3.91
CA ALA A 204 17.38 -4.66 3.86
C ALA A 204 16.03 -5.42 3.79
N LEU A 205 16.00 -6.58 3.13
CA LEU A 205 14.83 -7.45 3.10
C LEU A 205 14.50 -7.97 4.50
N PHE A 206 15.50 -8.38 5.27
CA PHE A 206 15.32 -8.90 6.62
C PHE A 206 14.91 -7.82 7.60
N LEU A 207 15.43 -6.61 7.46
CA LEU A 207 14.99 -5.45 8.24
C LEU A 207 13.51 -5.16 7.98
N GLY A 208 13.09 -5.09 6.71
CA GLY A 208 11.69 -4.84 6.33
C GLY A 208 10.72 -5.90 6.89
N PHE A 209 11.01 -7.19 6.68
CA PHE A 209 10.17 -8.26 7.24
C PHE A 209 10.20 -8.34 8.77
N SER A 210 11.29 -7.89 9.40
CA SER A 210 11.36 -7.81 10.87
C SER A 210 10.46 -6.72 11.42
N GLN A 211 10.35 -5.57 10.73
CA GLN A 211 9.38 -4.53 11.07
C GLN A 211 7.94 -5.03 10.93
N LEU A 212 7.65 -5.81 9.89
CA LEU A 212 6.33 -6.45 9.74
C LEU A 212 6.05 -7.55 10.78
N THR A 213 7.04 -7.93 11.60
CA THR A 213 6.96 -9.11 12.47
C THR A 213 6.54 -10.39 11.71
N ALA A 214 7.01 -10.52 10.46
CA ALA A 214 6.55 -11.56 9.54
C ALA A 214 7.30 -12.90 9.63
N PHE A 215 8.49 -12.92 10.23
CA PHE A 215 9.32 -14.11 10.34
C PHE A 215 8.88 -15.06 11.45
N SER A 216 9.12 -16.35 11.23
CA SER A 216 9.07 -17.33 12.32
C SER A 216 10.24 -17.09 13.27
N SER A 217 9.92 -16.92 14.55
CA SER A 217 10.91 -16.77 15.63
C SER A 217 11.77 -18.02 15.83
N ARG A 218 11.27 -19.19 15.37
CA ARG A 218 11.93 -20.49 15.48
C ARG A 218 12.67 -20.89 14.21
N ALA A 219 12.66 -20.03 13.19
CA ALA A 219 13.20 -20.33 11.87
C ALA A 219 12.61 -21.62 11.27
N GLN A 220 11.31 -21.86 11.48
CA GLN A 220 10.59 -23.02 10.95
C GLN A 220 9.36 -22.56 10.17
N MET A 221 9.11 -23.21 9.02
CA MET A 221 7.97 -22.87 8.18
C MET A 221 6.91 -23.99 8.25
N GLN A 222 5.86 -23.77 9.04
CA GLN A 222 4.82 -24.77 9.31
C GLN A 222 3.49 -24.36 8.66
N ALA A 223 3.35 -24.54 7.34
CA ALA A 223 2.13 -24.18 6.63
C ALA A 223 0.93 -24.98 7.19
N PHE A 224 -0.07 -24.27 7.70
CA PHE A 224 -1.24 -24.82 8.40
C PHE A 224 -0.88 -25.65 9.64
N GLY A 225 0.30 -25.43 10.22
CA GLY A 225 0.71 -26.03 11.48
C GLY A 225 -0.02 -25.40 12.67
N GLN A 226 -0.18 -26.18 13.74
CA GLN A 226 -0.79 -25.71 14.99
C GLN A 226 0.01 -24.55 15.61
N ASP A 227 1.33 -24.56 15.43
CA ASP A 227 2.22 -23.57 15.99
C ASP A 227 2.75 -22.60 14.93
N ALA A 228 2.19 -22.54 13.72
CA ALA A 228 2.67 -21.65 12.66
C ALA A 228 2.79 -20.19 13.14
N ASP A 229 3.98 -19.58 13.02
CA ASP A 229 4.28 -18.25 13.58
C ASP A 229 4.92 -17.26 12.60
N GLY A 230 5.11 -17.64 11.33
CA GLY A 230 5.70 -16.74 10.34
C GLY A 230 6.44 -17.45 9.20
N ILE A 231 7.03 -16.65 8.33
CA ILE A 231 7.80 -17.13 7.17
C ILE A 231 9.28 -17.34 7.53
N VAL A 232 9.98 -18.11 6.71
CA VAL A 232 11.45 -18.11 6.64
C VAL A 232 11.84 -17.88 5.19
N PRO A 233 12.65 -16.88 4.85
CA PRO A 233 13.08 -16.65 3.47
C PRO A 233 13.81 -17.85 2.88
N GLY A 234 13.67 -18.03 1.57
CA GLY A 234 14.37 -19.05 0.81
C GLY A 234 14.87 -18.54 -0.54
N GLU A 235 15.79 -19.29 -1.13
CA GLU A 235 16.26 -19.08 -2.50
C GLU A 235 15.64 -20.13 -3.44
N CYS A 236 15.50 -19.80 -4.72
CA CYS A 236 15.05 -20.74 -5.76
C CYS A 236 15.48 -20.25 -7.14
N ALA A 237 15.91 -21.18 -7.99
CA ALA A 237 16.13 -20.94 -9.40
C ALA A 237 15.60 -22.13 -10.21
N VAL A 238 14.52 -21.93 -10.96
CA VAL A 238 13.91 -23.00 -11.77
C VAL A 238 13.35 -22.44 -13.07
N ALA A 239 13.59 -23.13 -14.18
CA ALA A 239 13.13 -22.75 -15.51
C ALA A 239 12.26 -23.85 -16.12
N PHE A 240 11.21 -23.43 -16.83
CA PHE A 240 10.26 -24.31 -17.53
C PHE A 240 10.14 -23.89 -18.99
N LEU A 241 10.09 -24.87 -19.89
CA LEU A 241 9.70 -24.62 -21.29
C LEU A 241 8.16 -24.68 -21.37
N VAL A 242 7.55 -23.56 -21.73
CA VAL A 242 6.10 -23.38 -21.92
C VAL A 242 5.81 -23.22 -23.40
N GLU A 243 5.00 -24.11 -23.96
CA GLU A 243 4.68 -24.12 -25.38
C GLU A 243 3.29 -24.72 -25.65
N PRO A 244 2.68 -24.45 -26.82
CA PRO A 244 1.47 -25.14 -27.24
C PRO A 244 1.67 -26.65 -27.25
N VAL A 245 0.68 -27.42 -26.77
CA VAL A 245 0.74 -28.89 -26.71
C VAL A 245 1.08 -29.49 -28.09
N SER A 246 0.49 -28.96 -29.16
CA SER A 246 0.79 -29.44 -30.51
C SER A 246 2.25 -29.25 -30.91
N GLN A 247 2.87 -28.15 -30.51
CA GLN A 247 4.27 -27.86 -30.82
C GLN A 247 5.21 -28.79 -30.06
N ALA A 248 4.92 -29.04 -28.78
CA ALA A 248 5.67 -30.03 -27.99
C ALA A 248 5.62 -31.41 -28.66
N LEU A 249 4.43 -31.87 -29.07
CA LEU A 249 4.25 -33.17 -29.71
C LEU A 249 4.95 -33.28 -31.06
N ILE A 250 4.87 -32.23 -31.90
CA ILE A 250 5.58 -32.18 -33.20
C ILE A 250 7.09 -32.25 -32.99
N ALA A 251 7.59 -31.57 -31.97
CA ALA A 251 8.99 -31.60 -31.59
C ALA A 251 9.39 -32.84 -30.77
N GLN A 252 8.48 -33.83 -30.65
CA GLN A 252 8.68 -35.08 -29.91
C GLN A 252 9.01 -34.89 -28.42
N ARG A 253 8.60 -33.75 -27.85
CA ARG A 253 8.67 -33.48 -26.42
C ARG A 253 7.36 -33.91 -25.78
N ARG A 254 7.42 -34.89 -24.87
CA ARG A 254 6.25 -35.30 -24.09
C ARG A 254 5.97 -34.27 -22.99
N PRO A 255 4.75 -33.71 -22.91
CA PRO A 255 4.38 -32.81 -21.81
C PRO A 255 4.61 -33.44 -20.43
N LEU A 256 5.21 -32.68 -19.51
CA LEU A 256 5.29 -32.98 -18.08
C LEU A 256 3.95 -32.74 -17.38
N GLY A 257 3.17 -31.77 -17.89
CA GLY A 257 1.83 -31.42 -17.45
C GLY A 257 1.20 -30.42 -18.42
N VAL A 258 -0.13 -30.36 -18.44
CA VAL A 258 -0.91 -29.48 -19.32
C VAL A 258 -1.47 -28.33 -18.50
N LEU A 259 -1.21 -27.10 -18.94
CA LEU A 259 -1.78 -25.90 -18.37
C LEU A 259 -3.25 -25.78 -18.80
N ARG A 260 -4.17 -26.03 -17.86
CA ARG A 260 -5.61 -26.01 -18.15
C ARG A 260 -6.24 -24.66 -18.00
N ALA A 261 -5.90 -23.98 -16.91
CA ALA A 261 -6.50 -22.71 -16.57
C ALA A 261 -5.59 -21.93 -15.63
N LEU A 262 -5.81 -20.62 -15.62
CA LEU A 262 -5.17 -19.69 -14.73
C LEU A 262 -6.19 -18.60 -14.38
N GLY A 263 -6.56 -18.51 -13.11
CA GLY A 263 -7.42 -17.47 -12.59
C GLY A 263 -6.59 -16.41 -11.89
N LEU A 264 -6.59 -15.19 -12.41
CA LEU A 264 -5.96 -14.03 -11.78
C LEU A 264 -7.03 -13.18 -11.07
N SER A 265 -6.70 -12.57 -9.94
CA SER A 265 -7.55 -11.57 -9.27
C SER A 265 -6.71 -10.52 -8.54
N ALA A 266 -7.36 -9.46 -8.08
CA ALA A 266 -6.75 -8.48 -7.17
C ALA A 266 -7.63 -8.25 -5.94
N ASP A 267 -7.02 -8.02 -4.79
CA ASP A 267 -7.71 -7.68 -3.53
C ASP A 267 -8.52 -6.37 -3.68
N GLY A 268 -8.00 -5.42 -4.47
CA GLY A 268 -8.60 -4.09 -4.57
C GLY A 268 -8.60 -3.42 -3.19
N ALA A 269 -9.73 -2.86 -2.79
CA ALA A 269 -9.90 -2.25 -1.47
C ALA A 269 -10.19 -3.27 -0.34
N GLU A 270 -10.15 -4.58 -0.62
CA GLU A 270 -10.27 -5.62 0.39
C GLU A 270 -8.98 -5.68 1.25
N GLY A 271 -9.12 -5.69 2.57
CA GLY A 271 -7.97 -5.83 3.47
C GLY A 271 -7.04 -4.62 3.50
N SER A 272 -5.77 -4.87 3.82
CA SER A 272 -4.67 -3.89 3.82
C SER A 272 -3.59 -4.36 2.86
N VAL A 273 -2.59 -3.53 2.54
CA VAL A 273 -1.48 -3.94 1.63
C VAL A 273 -0.77 -5.22 2.10
N PHE A 274 -0.78 -5.46 3.41
CA PHE A 274 -0.12 -6.58 4.06
C PHE A 274 -1.06 -7.73 4.47
N ALA A 275 -2.37 -7.54 4.34
CA ALA A 275 -3.37 -8.53 4.75
C ALA A 275 -4.09 -9.10 3.51
N PRO A 276 -4.14 -10.43 3.36
CA PRO A 276 -4.72 -11.04 2.16
C PRO A 276 -6.24 -10.90 2.07
N GLY A 277 -6.77 -10.68 0.87
CA GLY A 277 -8.20 -10.69 0.57
C GLY A 277 -8.80 -12.09 0.40
N LYS A 278 -9.74 -12.47 1.28
CA LYS A 278 -10.43 -13.77 1.20
C LYS A 278 -11.30 -13.87 -0.05
N GLN A 279 -12.03 -12.81 -0.39
CA GLN A 279 -12.94 -12.81 -1.53
C GLN A 279 -12.16 -12.75 -2.86
N ALA A 280 -11.03 -12.06 -2.88
CA ALA A 280 -10.14 -12.06 -4.03
C ALA A 280 -9.51 -13.44 -4.28
N GLN A 281 -9.04 -14.15 -3.26
CA GLN A 281 -8.60 -15.55 -3.39
C GLN A 281 -9.70 -16.45 -3.95
N TYR A 282 -10.92 -16.35 -3.40
CA TYR A 282 -12.10 -17.07 -3.94
C TYR A 282 -12.31 -16.76 -5.42
N THR A 283 -12.18 -15.48 -5.81
CA THR A 283 -12.35 -15.04 -7.20
C THR A 283 -11.29 -15.64 -8.12
N ALA A 284 -10.04 -15.77 -7.67
CA ALA A 284 -8.99 -16.44 -8.42
C ALA A 284 -9.35 -17.91 -8.67
N TYR A 285 -9.84 -18.64 -7.65
CA TYR A 285 -10.33 -20.01 -7.84
C TYR A 285 -11.50 -20.05 -8.82
N GLN A 286 -12.52 -19.22 -8.61
CA GLN A 286 -13.69 -19.16 -9.47
C GLN A 286 -13.32 -18.95 -10.94
N ARG A 287 -12.38 -18.04 -11.23
CA ARG A 287 -11.90 -17.78 -12.59
C ARG A 287 -11.12 -18.96 -13.16
N ALA A 288 -10.31 -19.64 -12.34
CA ALA A 288 -9.54 -20.80 -12.76
C ALA A 288 -10.41 -22.04 -13.09
N TYR A 289 -11.56 -22.19 -12.43
CA TYR A 289 -12.46 -23.34 -12.66
C TYR A 289 -13.64 -23.03 -13.61
N VAL A 290 -13.61 -21.90 -14.33
CA VAL A 290 -14.59 -21.67 -15.41
C VAL A 290 -14.44 -22.76 -16.48
N GLY A 291 -15.46 -23.62 -16.62
CA GLY A 291 -15.46 -24.73 -17.58
C GLY A 291 -14.73 -26.00 -17.11
N LEU A 292 -14.27 -26.04 -15.86
CA LEU A 292 -13.69 -27.21 -15.20
C LEU A 292 -14.56 -27.59 -14.00
N ASP A 293 -14.65 -28.89 -13.67
CA ASP A 293 -15.34 -29.32 -12.45
C ASP A 293 -14.38 -29.20 -11.24
N PRO A 294 -14.69 -28.38 -10.22
CA PRO A 294 -13.87 -28.28 -9.00
C PRO A 294 -13.79 -29.60 -8.22
N ASN A 295 -14.74 -30.53 -8.42
CA ASN A 295 -14.73 -31.83 -7.76
C ASN A 295 -13.64 -32.76 -8.33
N ASP A 296 -13.13 -32.49 -9.54
CA ASP A 296 -12.08 -33.31 -10.16
C ASP A 296 -10.68 -33.07 -9.58
N VAL A 297 -10.50 -32.05 -8.73
CA VAL A 297 -9.19 -31.70 -8.15
C VAL A 297 -8.72 -32.78 -7.18
N ASP A 298 -7.51 -33.30 -7.41
CA ASP A 298 -6.87 -34.35 -6.61
C ASP A 298 -5.95 -33.79 -5.52
N TYR A 299 -5.26 -32.68 -5.82
CA TYR A 299 -4.31 -32.05 -4.90
C TYR A 299 -4.28 -30.54 -5.09
N ILE A 300 -4.08 -29.81 -3.99
CA ILE A 300 -3.86 -28.37 -4.02
C ILE A 300 -2.50 -28.04 -3.38
N GLU A 301 -1.58 -27.57 -4.21
CA GLU A 301 -0.36 -26.92 -3.75
C GLU A 301 -0.71 -25.47 -3.35
N THR A 302 -0.90 -25.28 -2.07
CA THR A 302 -1.31 -24.00 -1.46
C THR A 302 -0.22 -22.93 -1.53
N HIS A 303 -0.62 -21.68 -1.30
CA HIS A 303 0.32 -20.62 -1.01
C HIS A 303 1.03 -20.88 0.33
N GLY A 304 0.29 -21.26 1.38
CA GLY A 304 0.75 -21.88 2.62
C GLY A 304 2.04 -21.29 3.17
N THR A 305 1.93 -20.11 3.78
CA THR A 305 3.10 -19.34 4.26
C THR A 305 3.48 -19.64 5.70
N GLY A 306 2.66 -20.38 6.45
CA GLY A 306 2.90 -20.55 7.89
C GLY A 306 2.63 -19.28 8.68
N THR A 307 1.98 -18.28 8.08
CA THR A 307 1.54 -17.08 8.79
C THR A 307 0.14 -17.31 9.36
N PRO A 308 -0.13 -17.00 10.64
CA PRO A 308 -1.44 -17.27 11.24
C PRO A 308 -2.62 -16.67 10.47
N LEU A 309 -2.48 -15.42 10.02
CA LEU A 309 -3.52 -14.73 9.25
C LEU A 309 -3.63 -15.28 7.82
N GLY A 310 -2.50 -15.45 7.13
CA GLY A 310 -2.49 -15.93 5.74
C GLY A 310 -3.05 -17.33 5.60
N ASP A 311 -2.60 -18.26 6.45
CA ASP A 311 -3.05 -19.66 6.42
C ASP A 311 -4.54 -19.77 6.79
N ALA A 312 -5.02 -18.99 7.75
CA ALA A 312 -6.46 -18.97 8.10
C ALA A 312 -7.32 -18.41 6.96
N THR A 313 -6.86 -17.35 6.29
CA THR A 313 -7.55 -16.79 5.12
C THR A 313 -7.59 -17.77 3.96
N GLU A 314 -6.48 -18.44 3.67
CA GLU A 314 -6.39 -19.43 2.59
C GLU A 314 -7.26 -20.67 2.85
N LEU A 315 -7.21 -21.24 4.07
CA LEU A 315 -8.12 -22.34 4.44
C LEU A 315 -9.59 -21.92 4.30
N GLY A 316 -9.91 -20.71 4.78
CA GLY A 316 -11.26 -20.17 4.70
C GLY A 316 -11.73 -19.96 3.26
N SER A 317 -10.89 -19.43 2.38
CA SER A 317 -11.23 -19.16 0.97
C SER A 317 -11.37 -20.47 0.18
N LEU A 318 -10.44 -21.41 0.35
CA LEU A 318 -10.49 -22.74 -0.29
C LEU A 318 -11.74 -23.50 0.15
N ASN A 319 -12.02 -23.57 1.45
CA ASN A 319 -13.21 -24.26 1.95
C ASN A 319 -14.50 -23.63 1.41
N SER A 320 -14.57 -22.30 1.37
CA SER A 320 -15.74 -21.58 0.85
C SER A 320 -15.98 -21.89 -0.64
N PHE A 321 -14.92 -22.08 -1.42
CA PHE A 321 -15.02 -22.40 -2.84
C PHE A 321 -15.29 -23.89 -3.09
N PHE A 322 -14.52 -24.78 -2.48
CA PHE A 322 -14.55 -26.22 -2.81
C PHE A 322 -15.61 -27.02 -2.07
N ALA A 323 -15.94 -26.70 -0.81
CA ALA A 323 -16.88 -27.50 -0.03
C ALA A 323 -18.26 -27.66 -0.69
N PRO A 324 -18.85 -26.62 -1.34
CA PRO A 324 -20.11 -26.77 -2.06
C PRO A 324 -20.08 -27.80 -3.22
N HIS A 325 -18.89 -28.13 -3.73
CA HIS A 325 -18.71 -29.08 -4.83
C HIS A 325 -18.39 -30.51 -4.35
N ARG A 326 -18.07 -30.69 -3.07
CA ARG A 326 -17.70 -31.99 -2.48
C ARG A 326 -18.95 -32.71 -1.97
N THR A 327 -19.43 -33.67 -2.75
CA THR A 327 -20.68 -34.41 -2.49
C THR A 327 -20.45 -35.81 -1.90
N ASP A 328 -19.20 -36.27 -1.83
CA ASP A 328 -18.82 -37.64 -1.45
C ASP A 328 -18.05 -37.74 -0.12
N ASP A 329 -18.13 -36.71 0.74
CA ASP A 329 -17.41 -36.55 2.00
C ASP A 329 -15.86 -36.68 1.89
N LYS A 330 -15.31 -36.73 0.68
CA LYS A 330 -13.85 -36.81 0.47
C LYS A 330 -13.20 -35.46 0.66
N LYS A 331 -12.16 -35.43 1.50
CA LYS A 331 -11.32 -34.27 1.70
C LYS A 331 -10.30 -34.12 0.56
N ILE A 332 -10.00 -32.88 0.19
CA ILE A 332 -8.94 -32.54 -0.76
C ILE A 332 -7.60 -32.54 -0.01
N THR A 333 -6.63 -33.29 -0.51
CA THR A 333 -5.28 -33.22 0.04
C THR A 333 -4.61 -31.89 -0.35
N ILE A 334 -4.10 -31.16 0.63
CA ILE A 334 -3.36 -29.91 0.48
C ILE A 334 -1.92 -30.07 0.98
N GLY A 335 -1.03 -29.20 0.48
CA GLY A 335 0.33 -29.07 0.99
C GLY A 335 1.01 -27.80 0.50
N SER A 336 2.22 -27.53 0.99
CA SER A 336 3.05 -26.38 0.61
C SER A 336 4.52 -26.77 0.63
N ILE A 337 5.18 -26.66 -0.52
CA ILE A 337 6.64 -26.84 -0.65
C ILE A 337 7.42 -25.89 0.26
N LYS A 338 6.82 -24.76 0.68
CA LYS A 338 7.51 -23.77 1.50
C LYS A 338 7.88 -24.30 2.89
N SER A 339 7.16 -25.31 3.39
CA SER A 339 7.56 -26.02 4.60
C SER A 339 8.87 -26.80 4.46
N VAL A 340 9.29 -27.10 3.23
CA VAL A 340 10.50 -27.88 2.94
C VAL A 340 11.68 -26.97 2.59
N ILE A 341 11.45 -25.90 1.82
CA ILE A 341 12.53 -25.04 1.27
C ILE A 341 12.45 -23.56 1.67
N GLY A 342 11.60 -23.21 2.65
CA GLY A 342 11.32 -21.82 2.99
C GLY A 342 10.48 -21.11 1.93
N HIS A 343 10.38 -19.77 2.01
CA HIS A 343 9.63 -18.94 1.10
C HIS A 343 10.54 -18.29 0.04
N PRO A 344 10.51 -18.73 -1.24
CA PRO A 344 11.38 -18.19 -2.28
C PRO A 344 10.92 -16.86 -2.88
N LEU A 345 10.08 -16.11 -2.16
CA LEU A 345 9.57 -14.80 -2.58
C LEU A 345 8.91 -14.87 -3.97
N ALA A 346 9.38 -14.08 -4.93
CA ALA A 346 8.88 -14.04 -6.32
C ALA A 346 8.96 -15.39 -7.04
N ALA A 347 9.94 -16.23 -6.68
CA ALA A 347 10.17 -17.54 -7.28
C ALA A 347 9.31 -18.65 -6.65
N ALA A 348 8.47 -18.34 -5.66
CA ALA A 348 7.71 -19.31 -4.89
C ALA A 348 6.81 -20.21 -5.75
N GLY A 349 6.08 -19.63 -6.70
CA GLY A 349 5.19 -20.39 -7.57
C GLY A 349 5.92 -21.38 -8.48
N GLY A 350 7.20 -21.11 -8.81
CA GLY A 350 8.02 -22.02 -9.62
C GLY A 350 8.36 -23.30 -8.89
N ALA A 351 8.72 -23.20 -7.61
CA ALA A 351 8.94 -24.37 -6.76
C ALA A 351 7.64 -25.18 -6.58
N SER A 352 6.52 -24.50 -6.37
CA SER A 352 5.20 -25.13 -6.28
C SER A 352 4.82 -25.88 -7.57
N LEU A 353 5.06 -25.29 -8.75
CA LEU A 353 4.85 -25.97 -10.03
C LEU A 353 5.79 -27.17 -10.21
N ALA A 354 7.08 -27.05 -9.85
CA ALA A 354 8.02 -28.16 -9.92
C ALA A 354 7.51 -29.36 -9.09
N LYS A 355 7.04 -29.11 -7.86
CA LYS A 355 6.41 -30.14 -7.02
C LYS A 355 5.18 -30.74 -7.68
N ALA A 356 4.28 -29.93 -8.22
CA ALA A 356 3.09 -30.42 -8.92
C ALA A 356 3.43 -31.32 -10.12
N LEU A 357 4.38 -30.91 -10.98
CA LEU A 357 4.82 -31.72 -12.12
C LEU A 357 5.48 -33.03 -11.68
N MET A 358 6.20 -33.03 -10.55
CA MET A 358 6.75 -34.27 -9.97
C MET A 358 5.66 -35.19 -9.42
N ILE A 359 4.62 -34.64 -8.77
CA ILE A 359 3.45 -35.42 -8.35
C ILE A 359 2.81 -36.12 -9.56
N LEU A 360 2.64 -35.39 -10.69
CA LEU A 360 2.11 -35.97 -11.93
C LEU A 360 3.03 -37.04 -12.52
N ARG A 361 4.35 -36.82 -12.49
CA ARG A 361 5.38 -37.76 -13.00
C ARG A 361 5.45 -39.04 -12.18
N HIS A 362 5.41 -38.93 -10.85
CA HIS A 362 5.60 -40.05 -9.92
C HIS A 362 4.31 -40.67 -9.41
N LYS A 363 3.13 -40.10 -9.73
CA LYS A 363 1.80 -40.60 -9.32
C LYS A 363 1.63 -40.71 -7.80
N GLY A 364 2.26 -39.82 -7.05
CA GLY A 364 2.20 -39.82 -5.59
C GLY A 364 2.30 -38.41 -5.01
N ILE A 365 1.48 -38.12 -4.00
CA ILE A 365 1.53 -36.87 -3.24
C ILE A 365 2.57 -37.06 -2.12
N PRO A 366 3.67 -36.30 -2.08
CA PRO A 366 4.67 -36.43 -1.02
C PRO A 366 4.16 -35.88 0.31
N PRO A 367 4.69 -36.39 1.45
CA PRO A 367 4.42 -35.81 2.76
C PRO A 367 4.80 -34.34 2.87
N GLN A 368 4.10 -33.62 3.73
CA GLN A 368 4.52 -32.44 4.44
C GLN A 368 5.46 -32.86 5.58
N PRO A 369 6.41 -31.99 5.99
CA PRO A 369 7.25 -32.24 7.14
C PRO A 369 6.45 -32.53 8.42
N ASP A 370 7.06 -33.28 9.34
CA ASP A 370 6.42 -33.73 10.59
C ASP A 370 6.23 -32.57 11.60
N TYR A 371 5.06 -31.92 11.51
CA TYR A 371 4.54 -30.99 12.50
C TYR A 371 3.05 -31.22 12.70
N ARG A 372 2.53 -30.86 13.89
CA ARG A 372 1.11 -31.02 14.21
C ARG A 372 0.26 -30.08 13.33
N PRO A 373 -0.71 -30.59 12.54
CA PRO A 373 -1.63 -29.74 11.79
C PRO A 373 -2.53 -28.91 12.70
N SER A 374 -2.99 -27.75 12.22
CA SER A 374 -3.99 -26.93 12.90
C SER A 374 -5.33 -27.65 12.97
N ALA A 375 -5.99 -27.63 14.13
CA ALA A 375 -7.34 -28.18 14.31
C ALA A 375 -8.38 -27.53 13.37
N LYS A 376 -8.12 -26.32 12.86
CA LYS A 376 -8.99 -25.63 11.91
C LYS A 376 -9.15 -26.36 10.58
N ILE A 377 -8.17 -27.20 10.20
CA ILE A 377 -8.26 -27.99 8.95
C ILE A 377 -9.39 -29.02 9.06
N ASP A 378 -9.61 -29.58 10.25
CA ASP A 378 -10.61 -30.64 10.46
C ASP A 378 -12.04 -30.17 10.17
N GLU A 379 -12.29 -28.87 10.35
CA GLU A 379 -13.55 -28.17 10.10
C GLU A 379 -13.81 -27.88 8.61
N THR A 380 -12.89 -28.26 7.71
CA THR A 380 -12.96 -27.97 6.28
C THR A 380 -13.07 -29.23 5.42
N CYS A 381 -13.37 -29.05 4.13
CA CYS A 381 -13.27 -30.12 3.11
C CYS A 381 -11.82 -30.46 2.71
N LEU A 382 -10.82 -30.07 3.52
CA LEU A 382 -9.40 -30.19 3.22
C LEU A 382 -8.69 -31.08 4.25
N GLN A 383 -7.57 -31.67 3.86
CA GLN A 383 -6.66 -32.42 4.74
C GLN A 383 -5.20 -32.18 4.36
N LEU A 384 -4.30 -32.14 5.34
CA LEU A 384 -2.86 -31.95 5.09
C LEU A 384 -2.19 -33.29 4.73
N ALA A 385 -1.29 -33.29 3.75
CA ALA A 385 -0.54 -34.49 3.36
C ALA A 385 0.52 -34.86 4.41
N THR A 386 0.21 -35.51 5.55
CA THR A 386 1.19 -35.71 6.66
C THR A 386 1.78 -37.12 6.78
N GLU A 387 1.31 -38.09 6.00
CA GLU A 387 1.77 -39.48 6.07
C GLU A 387 2.77 -39.81 4.96
N GLN A 388 3.12 -41.10 4.79
CA GLN A 388 3.90 -41.55 3.63
C GLN A 388 3.25 -41.14 2.31
N ILE A 389 4.02 -41.23 1.21
CA ILE A 389 3.55 -40.86 -0.14
C ILE A 389 2.16 -41.46 -0.40
N GLN A 390 1.17 -40.58 -0.58
CA GLN A 390 -0.20 -40.98 -0.88
C GLN A 390 -0.29 -41.29 -2.38
N PRO A 391 -0.61 -42.53 -2.78
CA PRO A 391 -0.77 -42.86 -4.19
C PRO A 391 -1.98 -42.14 -4.78
N LEU A 392 -1.81 -41.58 -5.98
CA LEU A 392 -2.93 -41.06 -6.76
C LEU A 392 -3.68 -42.21 -7.41
N ALA A 393 -5.01 -42.12 -7.47
CA ALA A 393 -5.84 -43.19 -8.01
C ALA A 393 -5.54 -43.44 -9.49
N ASP A 394 -5.34 -44.70 -9.87
CA ASP A 394 -5.23 -45.12 -11.27
C ASP A 394 -6.63 -45.06 -11.91
N ARG A 395 -6.92 -43.94 -12.59
CA ARG A 395 -8.23 -43.66 -13.20
C ARG A 395 -8.06 -43.16 -14.63
N GLN A 396 -9.11 -43.33 -15.44
CA GLN A 396 -9.11 -42.91 -16.85
C GLN A 396 -9.14 -41.38 -17.03
N SER A 397 -9.57 -40.62 -16.01
CA SER A 397 -9.56 -39.15 -16.03
C SER A 397 -8.18 -38.60 -15.66
N ALA A 398 -7.81 -37.46 -16.22
CA ALA A 398 -6.55 -36.80 -15.90
C ALA A 398 -6.47 -36.46 -14.40
N ILE A 399 -5.30 -36.65 -13.81
CA ILE A 399 -5.00 -36.14 -12.47
C ILE A 399 -4.93 -34.62 -12.56
N ARG A 400 -5.61 -33.91 -11.65
CA ARG A 400 -5.69 -32.45 -11.64
C ARG A 400 -5.10 -31.87 -10.36
N ILE A 401 -4.18 -30.93 -10.53
CA ILE A 401 -3.53 -30.20 -9.44
C ILE A 401 -3.84 -28.71 -9.53
N GLY A 402 -4.35 -28.13 -8.45
CA GLY A 402 -4.45 -26.69 -8.26
C GLY A 402 -3.19 -26.15 -7.58
N ILE A 403 -2.74 -24.96 -7.98
CA ILE A 403 -1.58 -24.28 -7.38
C ILE A 403 -1.98 -22.83 -7.06
N SER A 404 -1.92 -22.46 -5.79
CA SER A 404 -2.29 -21.13 -5.29
C SER A 404 -1.06 -20.26 -5.04
N SER A 405 -1.13 -18.97 -5.37
CA SER A 405 -0.09 -17.99 -5.05
C SER A 405 -0.67 -16.60 -4.84
N PHE A 406 -0.38 -16.01 -3.67
CA PHE A 406 -0.93 -14.71 -3.26
C PHE A 406 0.21 -13.75 -2.94
N GLY A 407 0.26 -12.63 -3.65
CA GLY A 407 1.32 -11.64 -3.52
C GLY A 407 0.94 -10.51 -2.57
N PHE A 408 1.93 -9.94 -1.88
CA PHE A 408 1.78 -8.65 -1.20
C PHE A 408 1.24 -7.59 -2.17
N GLY A 409 0.43 -6.66 -1.67
CA GLY A 409 -0.28 -5.71 -2.53
C GLY A 409 -1.56 -6.27 -3.18
N GLY A 410 -1.82 -7.57 -3.02
CA GLY A 410 -3.12 -8.17 -3.33
C GLY A 410 -3.24 -8.80 -4.72
N ALA A 411 -2.14 -9.09 -5.41
CA ALA A 411 -2.17 -9.82 -6.69
C ALA A 411 -2.28 -11.33 -6.43
N ASN A 412 -3.38 -11.95 -6.85
CA ASN A 412 -3.66 -13.37 -6.57
C ASN A 412 -3.72 -14.19 -7.86
N ALA A 413 -3.24 -15.43 -7.77
CA ALA A 413 -3.33 -16.39 -8.86
C ALA A 413 -3.69 -17.80 -8.37
N HIS A 414 -4.49 -18.52 -9.17
CA HIS A 414 -4.69 -19.95 -9.04
C HIS A 414 -4.51 -20.64 -10.40
N LEU A 415 -3.50 -21.49 -10.48
CA LEU A 415 -3.10 -22.23 -11.68
C LEU A 415 -3.64 -23.66 -11.59
N VAL A 416 -4.19 -24.18 -12.69
CA VAL A 416 -4.67 -25.58 -12.77
C VAL A 416 -3.85 -26.34 -13.82
N VAL A 417 -3.23 -27.43 -13.38
CA VAL A 417 -2.40 -28.30 -14.22
C VAL A 417 -2.98 -29.71 -14.21
N ASP A 418 -3.21 -30.26 -15.41
CA ASP A 418 -3.62 -31.65 -15.60
C ASP A 418 -2.42 -32.52 -16.01
N GLU A 419 -2.51 -33.80 -15.68
CA GLU A 419 -1.75 -34.83 -16.37
C GLU A 419 -2.00 -34.79 -17.88
N TYR A 420 -0.94 -34.95 -18.66
CA TYR A 420 -1.06 -35.24 -20.08
C TYR A 420 -1.42 -36.71 -20.32
N ILE A 421 -2.65 -36.97 -20.75
CA ILE A 421 -3.09 -38.27 -21.28
C ILE A 421 -2.88 -38.27 -22.80
N PRO A 422 -2.07 -39.18 -23.36
CA PRO A 422 -1.87 -39.27 -24.81
C PRO A 422 -3.19 -39.47 -25.56
N ASP A 423 -3.46 -38.61 -26.54
CA ASP A 423 -4.55 -38.77 -27.51
C ASP A 423 -3.98 -39.22 -28.86
N ASN A 424 -4.66 -40.13 -29.56
CA ASN A 424 -4.28 -40.64 -30.88
C ASN A 424 -4.56 -39.65 -32.02
N ARG A 425 -5.02 -38.43 -31.72
CA ARG A 425 -5.29 -37.40 -32.73
C ARG A 425 -3.98 -36.80 -33.25
N PRO A 426 -3.86 -36.57 -34.57
CA PRO A 426 -2.70 -35.91 -35.14
C PRO A 426 -2.56 -34.49 -34.58
N ALA A 427 -1.34 -34.13 -34.17
CA ALA A 427 -0.99 -32.76 -33.81
C ALA A 427 -0.82 -31.92 -35.09
N PHE A 428 -1.39 -30.72 -35.11
CA PHE A 428 -1.22 -29.76 -36.21
C PHE A 428 -0.27 -28.65 -35.79
N PRO A 429 0.58 -28.11 -36.70
CA PRO A 429 1.48 -27.01 -36.36
C PRO A 429 0.70 -25.83 -35.80
N PHE A 430 1.09 -25.36 -34.61
CA PHE A 430 0.68 -24.04 -34.16
C PHE A 430 1.35 -23.01 -35.07
N THR A 431 0.54 -22.19 -35.74
CA THR A 431 1.05 -21.10 -36.59
C THR A 431 0.93 -19.82 -35.81
N ALA A 432 2.06 -19.28 -35.36
CA ALA A 432 2.11 -17.98 -34.70
C ALA A 432 1.54 -16.90 -35.65
N PRO A 433 0.57 -16.09 -35.20
CA PRO A 433 0.00 -15.05 -36.06
C PRO A 433 1.05 -13.97 -36.36
N GLY A 434 1.32 -13.74 -37.64
CA GLY A 434 2.14 -12.61 -38.10
C GLY A 434 1.34 -11.30 -38.27
N VAL A 435 0.02 -11.42 -38.35
CA VAL A 435 -0.93 -10.32 -38.50
C VAL A 435 -1.96 -10.46 -37.38
N LEU A 436 -2.08 -9.42 -36.56
CA LEU A 436 -2.99 -9.35 -35.42
C LEU A 436 -4.11 -8.37 -35.74
N MET A 437 -5.35 -8.84 -35.77
CA MET A 437 -6.51 -7.95 -35.74
C MET A 437 -6.79 -7.59 -34.28
N LEU A 438 -6.46 -6.35 -33.92
CA LEU A 438 -6.44 -5.89 -32.53
C LEU A 438 -7.80 -5.36 -32.09
N ASP A 439 -8.34 -4.43 -32.87
CA ASP A 439 -9.55 -3.66 -32.53
C ASP A 439 -9.57 -3.21 -31.07
N LEU A 440 -8.47 -2.59 -30.63
CA LEU A 440 -8.30 -2.08 -29.27
C LEU A 440 -8.63 -0.59 -29.22
N ALA A 441 -9.68 -0.24 -28.48
CA ALA A 441 -10.13 1.12 -28.30
C ALA A 441 -9.42 1.79 -27.11
N ILE A 442 -8.72 2.88 -27.37
CA ILE A 442 -8.24 3.81 -26.34
C ILE A 442 -9.40 4.76 -26.01
N VAL A 443 -10.01 4.59 -24.84
CA VAL A 443 -11.18 5.38 -24.43
C VAL A 443 -10.82 6.65 -23.67
N GLU A 444 -9.68 6.63 -22.98
CA GLU A 444 -9.11 7.78 -22.26
C GLU A 444 -7.61 7.57 -22.05
N ALA A 445 -6.88 8.66 -21.80
CA ALA A 445 -5.47 8.65 -21.48
C ALA A 445 -5.11 9.74 -20.46
N GLU A 446 -3.95 9.60 -19.83
CA GLU A 446 -3.34 10.61 -18.98
C GLU A 446 -1.81 10.46 -19.00
N ALA A 447 -1.06 11.51 -18.69
CA ALA A 447 0.41 11.46 -18.72
C ALA A 447 1.06 12.40 -17.71
N ALA A 448 2.33 12.14 -17.40
CA ALA A 448 3.21 13.04 -16.68
C ALA A 448 4.67 12.78 -17.11
N ILE A 449 5.19 13.56 -18.06
CA ILE A 449 6.49 13.31 -18.72
C ILE A 449 7.40 14.52 -18.57
N GLY A 450 8.56 14.35 -17.93
CA GLY A 450 9.51 15.42 -17.66
C GLY A 450 8.86 16.62 -16.97
N SER A 451 8.93 17.79 -17.60
CA SER A 451 8.29 19.02 -17.12
C SER A 451 6.77 19.07 -17.34
N HIS A 452 6.19 18.16 -18.13
CA HIS A 452 4.77 18.11 -18.42
C HIS A 452 4.04 17.29 -17.34
N SER A 453 3.27 17.97 -16.49
CA SER A 453 2.54 17.34 -15.38
C SER A 453 1.23 16.64 -15.78
N SER A 454 0.77 16.77 -17.02
CA SER A 454 -0.52 16.24 -17.49
C SER A 454 -0.48 15.93 -18.99
N LEU A 455 -1.44 15.16 -19.48
CA LEU A 455 -1.66 14.97 -20.92
C LEU A 455 -1.99 16.30 -21.62
N GLN A 456 -2.67 17.23 -20.94
CA GLN A 456 -2.97 18.55 -21.47
C GLN A 456 -1.69 19.36 -21.75
N SER A 457 -0.77 19.41 -20.79
CA SER A 457 0.50 20.14 -20.94
C SER A 457 1.45 19.44 -21.91
N PHE A 458 1.38 18.11 -22.03
CA PHE A 458 2.07 17.38 -23.09
C PHE A 458 1.51 17.74 -24.48
N LYS A 459 0.17 17.76 -24.65
CA LYS A 459 -0.46 18.18 -25.91
C LYS A 459 -0.03 19.59 -26.33
N GLN A 460 -0.02 20.54 -25.40
CA GLN A 460 0.38 21.92 -25.68
C GLN A 460 1.84 22.03 -26.16
N GLN A 461 2.69 21.12 -25.70
CA GLN A 461 4.10 21.08 -26.07
C GLN A 461 4.33 20.51 -27.48
N LEU A 462 3.48 19.59 -27.97
CA LEU A 462 3.62 19.00 -29.32
C LEU A 462 3.61 20.06 -30.44
N ASP A 463 2.94 21.19 -30.21
CA ASP A 463 2.85 22.32 -31.15
C ASP A 463 3.95 23.39 -30.91
N GLN A 464 4.92 23.14 -30.01
CA GLN A 464 5.95 24.10 -29.58
C GLN A 464 7.36 23.48 -29.60
N PRO A 465 8.44 24.29 -29.72
CA PRO A 465 9.80 23.80 -29.58
C PRO A 465 10.03 23.13 -28.23
N ALA A 466 10.76 22.01 -28.21
CA ALA A 466 11.02 21.21 -27.01
C ALA A 466 11.52 22.06 -25.84
N ALA A 467 10.93 21.87 -24.66
CA ALA A 467 11.37 22.53 -23.42
C ALA A 467 12.85 22.19 -23.14
N PRO A 468 13.66 23.10 -22.57
CA PRO A 468 15.06 22.84 -22.29
C PRO A 468 15.24 21.69 -21.28
N SER A 469 16.37 20.99 -21.38
CA SER A 469 16.75 19.98 -20.38
C SER A 469 16.99 20.62 -19.02
N VAL A 470 16.67 19.89 -17.97
CA VAL A 470 16.83 20.29 -16.57
C VAL A 470 17.94 19.47 -15.91
N VAL A 471 18.49 20.00 -14.82
CA VAL A 471 19.47 19.30 -13.99
C VAL A 471 18.77 18.19 -13.20
N PHE A 472 19.38 17.00 -13.15
CA PHE A 472 18.91 15.92 -12.29
C PHE A 472 18.90 16.37 -10.81
N PRO A 473 17.80 16.16 -10.06
CA PRO A 473 17.67 16.68 -8.71
C PRO A 473 18.72 16.15 -7.74
N TYR A 474 19.37 17.08 -7.05
CA TYR A 474 20.33 16.77 -6.00
C TYR A 474 19.63 16.22 -4.75
N GLY A 475 20.30 15.32 -4.02
CA GLY A 475 19.78 14.75 -2.77
C GLY A 475 18.67 13.71 -2.92
N ARG A 476 18.36 13.26 -4.14
CA ARG A 476 17.40 12.16 -4.38
C ARG A 476 17.88 10.82 -3.81
N PHE A 477 19.19 10.59 -3.85
CA PHE A 477 19.83 9.41 -3.27
C PHE A 477 20.76 9.82 -2.13
N VAL A 478 20.71 9.09 -1.02
CA VAL A 478 21.42 9.42 0.24
C VAL A 478 22.93 9.58 0.03
N ASP A 479 23.51 8.74 -0.83
CA ASP A 479 24.96 8.68 -1.06
C ASP A 479 25.42 9.44 -2.32
N TYR A 480 24.47 9.95 -3.11
CA TYR A 480 24.79 10.68 -4.34
C TYR A 480 25.29 12.09 -4.03
N THR A 481 26.61 12.23 -4.02
CA THR A 481 27.35 13.45 -3.67
C THR A 481 28.05 14.10 -4.87
N ALA A 482 27.73 13.69 -6.10
CA ALA A 482 28.47 14.04 -7.32
C ALA A 482 28.72 15.56 -7.44
N ALA A 483 29.99 15.95 -7.50
CA ALA A 483 30.42 17.35 -7.43
C ALA A 483 29.66 18.27 -8.43
N PRO A 484 29.27 19.49 -8.02
CA PRO A 484 28.54 20.45 -8.85
C PRO A 484 29.22 20.89 -10.17
N ALA A 485 30.41 20.38 -10.48
CA ALA A 485 31.19 20.76 -11.66
C ALA A 485 30.64 20.21 -12.99
N GLN A 486 29.89 19.10 -12.98
CA GLN A 486 29.23 18.54 -14.18
C GLN A 486 27.82 18.00 -13.85
N PRO A 487 26.76 18.80 -13.96
CA PRO A 487 25.38 18.34 -13.72
C PRO A 487 24.90 17.38 -14.83
N LEU A 488 24.16 16.33 -14.47
CA LEU A 488 23.44 15.50 -15.44
C LEU A 488 22.23 16.28 -15.97
N LEU A 489 22.19 16.51 -17.28
CA LEU A 489 21.08 17.20 -17.96
C LEU A 489 20.18 16.19 -18.68
N GLY A 490 18.87 16.37 -18.56
CA GLY A 490 17.87 15.51 -19.20
C GLY A 490 16.44 16.02 -19.01
N LYS A 491 15.46 15.18 -19.33
CA LYS A 491 14.03 15.48 -19.15
C LYS A 491 13.50 14.83 -17.87
N PHE A 492 13.99 15.31 -16.73
CA PHE A 492 13.71 14.69 -15.44
C PHE A 492 12.45 15.23 -14.76
N LEU A 493 11.86 14.43 -13.87
CA LEU A 493 10.87 14.88 -12.91
C LEU A 493 11.60 15.68 -11.83
N ALA A 494 11.86 16.97 -12.06
CA ALA A 494 12.78 17.75 -11.22
C ALA A 494 12.12 18.72 -10.23
N GLN A 495 10.81 18.89 -10.29
CA GLN A 495 10.07 19.87 -9.49
C GLN A 495 9.07 19.17 -8.58
N ASP A 496 8.90 19.72 -7.39
CA ASP A 496 7.84 19.31 -6.48
C ASP A 496 6.47 19.48 -7.13
N ARG A 497 5.57 18.54 -6.86
CA ARG A 497 4.21 18.53 -7.42
C ARG A 497 3.18 18.44 -6.32
N VAL A 498 2.15 19.25 -6.40
CA VAL A 498 1.00 19.13 -5.48
C VAL A 498 -0.07 18.27 -6.14
N ILE A 499 -0.44 17.19 -5.47
CA ILE A 499 -1.54 16.30 -5.85
C ILE A 499 -2.71 16.44 -4.88
N ASP A 500 -3.89 16.01 -5.31
CA ASP A 500 -5.10 15.94 -4.48
C ASP A 500 -5.33 14.49 -4.04
N ILE A 501 -5.09 14.22 -2.76
CA ILE A 501 -5.21 12.87 -2.17
C ILE A 501 -6.63 12.59 -1.67
N ASP A 502 -7.61 13.41 -2.04
CA ASP A 502 -9.03 13.12 -1.78
C ASP A 502 -9.42 11.76 -2.35
N GLY A 503 -10.00 10.91 -1.50
CA GLY A 503 -10.41 9.56 -1.85
C GLY A 503 -9.29 8.50 -1.85
N PHE A 504 -8.05 8.84 -1.50
CA PHE A 504 -6.95 7.85 -1.48
C PHE A 504 -7.07 6.81 -0.37
N GLY A 505 -7.96 7.01 0.61
CA GLY A 505 -8.11 6.10 1.75
C GLY A 505 -6.93 6.11 2.73
N MET A 506 -5.89 6.91 2.46
CA MET A 506 -4.70 7.08 3.29
C MET A 506 -4.52 8.55 3.70
N GLY A 507 -4.13 8.79 4.94
CA GLY A 507 -3.81 10.14 5.43
C GLY A 507 -2.43 10.63 4.97
N PRO A 508 -2.11 11.93 5.16
CA PRO A 508 -0.82 12.50 4.77
C PRO A 508 0.39 11.81 5.41
N LYS A 509 0.28 11.32 6.65
CA LYS A 509 1.38 10.63 7.34
C LYS A 509 1.75 9.30 6.65
N PRO A 510 0.85 8.32 6.47
CA PRO A 510 1.15 7.12 5.68
C PRO A 510 1.65 7.42 4.26
N LEU A 511 1.05 8.40 3.58
CA LEU A 511 1.44 8.79 2.22
C LEU A 511 2.85 9.41 2.15
N ALA A 512 3.34 10.04 3.22
CA ALA A 512 4.71 10.57 3.28
C ALA A 512 5.78 9.47 3.18
N HIS A 513 5.43 8.22 3.47
CA HIS A 513 6.31 7.06 3.34
C HIS A 513 6.21 6.38 1.97
N VAL A 514 5.26 6.76 1.11
CA VAL A 514 5.14 6.18 -0.23
C VAL A 514 6.05 6.93 -1.21
N ASP A 515 6.70 6.20 -2.11
CA ASP A 515 7.55 6.77 -3.16
C ASP A 515 6.79 7.82 -3.97
N PRO A 516 7.37 9.02 -4.19
CA PRO A 516 6.74 10.08 -4.97
C PRO A 516 6.30 9.64 -6.36
N PHE A 517 7.05 8.75 -7.03
CA PHE A 517 6.70 8.24 -8.35
C PHE A 517 5.47 7.31 -8.31
N LYS A 518 5.34 6.45 -7.30
CA LYS A 518 4.15 5.58 -7.09
C LYS A 518 2.89 6.42 -6.81
N LEU A 519 3.03 7.50 -6.05
CA LEU A 519 1.95 8.46 -5.83
C LEU A 519 1.61 9.25 -7.08
N LEU A 520 2.60 9.64 -7.89
CA LEU A 520 2.36 10.30 -9.17
C LEU A 520 1.55 9.40 -10.10
N ILE A 521 1.86 8.10 -10.17
CA ILE A 521 1.06 7.12 -10.93
C ILE A 521 -0.38 7.08 -10.40
N SER A 522 -0.56 6.96 -9.08
CA SER A 522 -1.88 6.90 -8.44
C SER A 522 -2.70 8.17 -8.71
N ASP A 523 -2.06 9.33 -8.68
CA ASP A 523 -2.66 10.61 -9.02
C ASP A 523 -3.05 10.71 -10.51
N ARG A 524 -2.18 10.27 -11.43
CA ARG A 524 -2.54 10.23 -12.86
C ARG A 524 -3.66 9.23 -13.14
N VAL A 525 -3.72 8.10 -12.43
CA VAL A 525 -4.86 7.17 -12.47
C VAL A 525 -6.13 7.86 -11.95
N ASN A 526 -6.08 8.58 -10.83
CA ASN A 526 -7.23 9.35 -10.31
C ASN A 526 -7.78 10.32 -11.37
N HIS A 527 -6.90 11.07 -12.01
CA HIS A 527 -7.26 12.02 -13.06
C HIS A 527 -7.92 11.35 -14.26
N LEU A 528 -7.40 10.19 -14.70
CA LEU A 528 -7.99 9.38 -15.75
C LEU A 528 -9.38 8.85 -15.35
N LEU A 529 -9.53 8.31 -14.13
CA LEU A 529 -10.78 7.76 -13.62
C LEU A 529 -11.89 8.80 -13.43
N ARG A 530 -11.55 10.06 -13.11
CA ARG A 530 -12.51 11.17 -13.08
C ARG A 530 -13.21 11.38 -14.42
N ARG A 531 -12.60 10.96 -15.53
CA ARG A 531 -13.17 11.00 -16.90
C ARG A 531 -13.77 9.68 -17.35
N LEU A 532 -13.63 8.61 -16.55
CA LEU A 532 -14.18 7.27 -16.79
C LEU A 532 -15.05 6.80 -15.62
N PRO A 533 -16.28 7.33 -15.47
CA PRO A 533 -17.18 6.90 -14.40
C PRO A 533 -17.47 5.40 -14.50
N GLY A 534 -17.50 4.71 -13.35
CA GLY A 534 -17.80 3.27 -13.26
C GLY A 534 -16.61 2.32 -13.48
N VAL A 535 -15.41 2.84 -13.75
CA VAL A 535 -14.19 2.00 -13.84
C VAL A 535 -13.61 1.68 -12.46
N ALA A 536 -13.62 2.64 -11.53
CA ALA A 536 -13.25 2.42 -10.13
C ALA A 536 -14.26 1.48 -9.45
N GLY A 537 -13.78 0.51 -8.65
CA GLY A 537 -14.61 -0.50 -8.00
C GLY A 537 -15.17 -1.60 -8.91
N SER A 538 -14.89 -1.56 -10.22
CA SER A 538 -15.38 -2.56 -11.16
C SER A 538 -14.61 -3.88 -11.04
N THR A 539 -15.34 -4.98 -11.08
CA THR A 539 -14.78 -6.34 -10.97
C THR A 539 -13.95 -6.77 -12.18
N GLY A 540 -14.11 -6.08 -13.32
CA GLY A 540 -13.43 -6.36 -14.57
C GLY A 540 -12.31 -5.36 -14.93
N THR A 541 -11.96 -4.44 -14.02
CA THR A 541 -10.84 -3.51 -14.24
C THR A 541 -9.52 -4.13 -13.82
N ALA A 542 -8.55 -4.16 -14.72
CA ALA A 542 -7.18 -4.60 -14.45
C ALA A 542 -6.18 -3.46 -14.72
N MET A 543 -5.00 -3.54 -14.11
CA MET A 543 -3.90 -2.59 -14.34
C MET A 543 -2.57 -3.30 -14.63
N VAL A 544 -1.88 -2.86 -15.68
CA VAL A 544 -0.52 -3.32 -16.00
C VAL A 544 0.37 -2.10 -16.08
N MET A 545 1.49 -2.13 -15.37
CA MET A 545 2.50 -1.06 -15.41
C MET A 545 3.82 -1.59 -15.97
N CYS A 546 4.22 -1.10 -17.15
CA CYS A 546 5.54 -1.37 -17.74
C CYS A 546 6.53 -0.32 -17.21
N CYS A 547 7.40 -0.70 -16.29
CA CYS A 547 8.30 0.24 -15.62
C CYS A 547 9.48 -0.52 -15.02
N ASN A 548 10.59 0.16 -14.76
CA ASN A 548 11.61 -0.37 -13.87
C ASN A 548 11.11 -0.50 -12.41
N MET A 549 12.00 -0.34 -11.43
CA MET A 549 11.66 -0.47 -10.02
C MET A 549 10.80 0.68 -9.46
N GLY A 550 10.82 1.85 -10.12
CA GLY A 550 9.95 2.99 -9.82
C GLY A 550 9.90 3.47 -8.36
N GLY A 551 11.00 3.38 -7.60
CA GLY A 551 11.08 3.91 -6.24
C GLY A 551 12.51 4.22 -5.78
N GLU A 552 12.70 5.40 -5.19
CA GLU A 552 13.98 5.86 -4.64
C GLU A 552 14.19 5.38 -3.21
N ARG A 553 13.10 5.24 -2.43
CA ARG A 553 13.15 4.77 -1.03
C ARG A 553 13.73 3.38 -0.94
N PHE A 554 13.43 2.53 -1.91
CA PHE A 554 13.99 1.20 -2.02
C PHE A 554 15.52 1.23 -2.09
N SER A 555 16.06 1.91 -3.10
CA SER A 555 17.50 2.03 -3.28
C SER A 555 18.18 2.72 -2.09
N ASN A 556 17.55 3.75 -1.54
CA ASN A 556 18.07 4.46 -0.36
C ASN A 556 18.14 3.55 0.88
N ALA A 557 17.12 2.73 1.14
CA ALA A 557 17.13 1.78 2.25
C ALA A 557 18.24 0.73 2.10
N TYR A 558 18.45 0.24 0.87
CA TYR A 558 19.54 -0.69 0.56
C TYR A 558 20.92 -0.07 0.77
N SER A 559 21.18 1.08 0.15
CA SER A 559 22.48 1.75 0.25
C SER A 559 22.77 2.19 1.69
N SER A 560 21.76 2.70 2.41
CA SER A 560 21.90 3.08 3.82
C SER A 560 22.18 1.87 4.71
N ALA A 561 21.50 0.74 4.50
CA ALA A 561 21.79 -0.50 5.23
C ALA A 561 23.22 -0.98 4.93
N HIS A 562 23.65 -1.00 3.67
CA HIS A 562 24.99 -1.40 3.30
C HIS A 562 26.06 -0.51 3.96
N ASN A 563 25.93 0.81 3.89
CA ASN A 563 26.91 1.73 4.46
C ASN A 563 26.94 1.68 6.00
N PHE A 564 25.78 1.62 6.65
CA PHE A 564 25.69 1.58 8.10
C PHE A 564 26.28 0.29 8.69
N TYR A 565 25.85 -0.89 8.21
CA TYR A 565 26.28 -2.16 8.81
C TYR A 565 27.64 -2.63 8.28
N SER A 566 27.94 -2.46 7.00
CA SER A 566 29.17 -3.01 6.40
C SER A 566 30.36 -2.05 6.50
N GLN A 567 30.14 -0.72 6.50
CA GLN A 567 31.23 0.27 6.50
C GLN A 567 31.32 1.08 7.80
N ALA A 568 30.38 0.91 8.74
CA ALA A 568 30.25 1.73 9.96
C ALA A 568 30.20 3.24 9.66
N GLN A 569 29.56 3.62 8.55
CA GLN A 569 29.40 5.00 8.09
C GLN A 569 27.93 5.32 7.83
N GLY A 570 27.55 6.59 8.01
CA GLY A 570 26.20 7.07 7.71
C GLY A 570 25.19 6.88 8.85
N LEU A 571 23.91 7.17 8.54
CA LEU A 571 22.78 7.00 9.46
C LEU A 571 22.22 5.57 9.35
N PRO A 572 21.60 5.04 10.41
CA PRO A 572 20.88 3.76 10.30
C PRO A 572 19.76 3.86 9.24
N PRO A 573 19.39 2.74 8.60
CA PRO A 573 18.49 2.76 7.44
C PRO A 573 17.08 3.28 7.78
N GLY A 574 16.64 3.15 9.04
CA GLY A 574 15.42 3.76 9.55
C GLY A 574 14.15 3.23 8.89
N VAL A 575 14.16 1.98 8.44
CA VAL A 575 13.01 1.34 7.78
C VAL A 575 11.87 1.18 8.80
N GLU A 576 10.72 1.78 8.51
CA GLU A 576 9.49 1.59 9.28
C GLU A 576 8.54 0.64 8.55
N VAL A 577 7.53 0.13 9.25
CA VAL A 577 6.47 -0.73 8.68
C VAL A 577 5.79 -0.06 7.47
N THR A 578 5.62 1.28 7.50
CA THR A 578 5.04 2.06 6.40
C THR A 578 5.89 2.06 5.14
N ASP A 579 7.21 1.89 5.27
CA ASP A 579 8.13 1.90 4.13
C ASP A 579 8.15 0.55 3.40
N VAL A 580 7.79 -0.55 4.08
CA VAL A 580 7.92 -1.91 3.53
C VAL A 580 7.11 -2.12 2.25
N ALA A 581 5.88 -1.60 2.19
CA ALA A 581 5.05 -1.71 1.00
C ALA A 581 5.64 -0.93 -0.18
N THR A 582 6.07 0.31 0.03
CA THR A 582 6.58 1.14 -1.07
C THR A 582 7.87 0.60 -1.68
N MET A 583 8.63 -0.17 -0.91
CA MET A 583 9.87 -0.81 -1.35
C MET A 583 9.64 -1.90 -2.42
N LEU A 584 8.42 -2.40 -2.59
CA LEU A 584 8.12 -3.43 -3.59
C LEU A 584 7.77 -2.80 -4.96
N PRO A 585 8.43 -3.19 -6.08
CA PRO A 585 8.11 -2.66 -7.41
C PRO A 585 6.68 -2.96 -7.88
N ASN A 586 6.11 -4.10 -7.49
CA ASN A 586 4.72 -4.45 -7.79
C ASN A 586 3.70 -3.38 -7.32
N MET A 587 4.04 -2.57 -6.31
CA MET A 587 3.16 -1.50 -5.81
C MET A 587 3.01 -0.32 -6.78
N LEU A 588 3.78 -0.26 -7.87
CA LEU A 588 3.52 0.67 -8.99
C LEU A 588 2.11 0.47 -9.58
N SER A 589 1.65 -0.78 -9.63
CA SER A 589 0.28 -1.14 -10.02
C SER A 589 -0.62 -1.43 -8.80
N GLY A 590 -0.03 -1.91 -7.70
CA GLY A 590 -0.75 -2.26 -6.47
C GLY A 590 -1.40 -1.08 -5.74
N TYR A 591 -0.72 0.07 -5.59
CA TYR A 591 -1.33 1.23 -4.94
C TYR A 591 -2.58 1.73 -5.68
N PRO A 592 -2.55 1.97 -7.01
CA PRO A 592 -3.77 2.31 -7.73
C PRO A 592 -4.86 1.23 -7.62
N ALA A 593 -4.50 -0.05 -7.69
CA ALA A 593 -5.46 -1.14 -7.56
C ALA A 593 -6.16 -1.13 -6.20
N GLN A 594 -5.40 -0.90 -5.13
CA GLN A 594 -5.95 -0.81 -3.79
C GLN A 594 -6.81 0.44 -3.58
N ILE A 595 -6.29 1.61 -3.97
CA ILE A 595 -6.94 2.90 -3.76
C ILE A 595 -8.27 2.99 -4.54
N PHE A 596 -8.30 2.49 -5.78
CA PHE A 596 -9.44 2.61 -6.69
C PHE A 596 -10.24 1.30 -6.84
N ASP A 597 -9.97 0.31 -6.00
CA ASP A 597 -10.70 -0.96 -5.90
C ASP A 597 -10.75 -1.75 -7.23
N PHE A 598 -9.59 -1.95 -7.87
CA PHE A 598 -9.48 -2.78 -9.07
C PHE A 598 -9.39 -4.27 -8.69
N LYS A 599 -10.35 -5.08 -9.15
CA LYS A 599 -10.44 -6.53 -8.81
C LYS A 599 -10.15 -7.48 -9.96
N GLY A 600 -9.84 -6.95 -11.14
CA GLY A 600 -9.43 -7.72 -12.32
C GLY A 600 -8.11 -8.42 -12.04
N PHE A 601 -7.01 -7.70 -12.10
CA PHE A 601 -5.70 -8.06 -11.55
C PHE A 601 -4.82 -6.80 -11.59
N HIS A 602 -3.66 -6.83 -10.95
CA HIS A 602 -2.62 -5.85 -11.20
C HIS A 602 -1.25 -6.52 -11.34
N GLN A 603 -0.37 -5.95 -12.18
CA GLN A 603 1.01 -6.41 -12.29
C GLN A 603 1.96 -5.31 -12.76
N THR A 604 3.22 -5.43 -12.35
CA THR A 604 4.33 -4.62 -12.86
C THR A 604 5.22 -5.50 -13.74
N LEU A 605 5.55 -5.00 -14.93
CA LEU A 605 6.47 -5.65 -15.87
C LEU A 605 7.73 -4.80 -16.03
N VAL A 606 8.89 -5.45 -16.04
CA VAL A 606 10.19 -4.80 -16.24
C VAL A 606 10.90 -5.48 -17.42
N GLY A 607 11.68 -4.75 -18.21
CA GLY A 607 12.31 -5.32 -19.39
C GLY A 607 13.16 -4.31 -20.14
N THR A 608 13.43 -4.59 -21.42
CA THR A 608 14.16 -3.70 -22.32
C THR A 608 13.21 -2.74 -23.05
N PRO A 609 13.75 -1.74 -23.78
CA PRO A 609 12.95 -0.98 -24.74
C PRO A 609 12.12 -1.91 -25.64
N GLY A 610 10.84 -1.59 -25.80
CA GLY A 610 9.87 -2.42 -26.53
C GLY A 610 8.85 -3.13 -25.63
N LEU A 611 9.09 -3.19 -24.31
CA LEU A 611 8.19 -3.82 -23.34
C LEU A 611 6.74 -3.30 -23.43
N PHE A 612 6.57 -1.98 -23.57
CA PHE A 612 5.25 -1.38 -23.74
C PHE A 612 4.47 -1.97 -24.92
N TRP A 613 5.11 -2.07 -26.10
CA TRP A 613 4.49 -2.62 -27.30
C TRP A 613 4.19 -4.11 -27.14
N GLN A 614 5.11 -4.88 -26.55
CA GLN A 614 4.92 -6.31 -26.31
C GLN A 614 3.70 -6.56 -25.42
N THR A 615 3.55 -5.73 -24.38
CA THR A 615 2.43 -5.78 -23.44
C THR A 615 1.11 -5.35 -24.09
N LEU A 616 1.15 -4.31 -24.94
CA LEU A 616 -0.03 -3.86 -25.69
C LEU A 616 -0.59 -4.98 -26.58
N LEU A 617 0.28 -5.69 -27.31
CA LEU A 617 -0.13 -6.81 -28.16
C LEU A 617 -0.63 -8.02 -27.34
N ALA A 618 0.00 -8.27 -26.18
CA ALA A 618 -0.42 -9.32 -25.25
C ALA A 618 -1.82 -9.08 -24.65
N SER A 619 -2.27 -7.82 -24.58
CA SER A 619 -3.51 -7.43 -23.90
C SER A 619 -4.79 -8.11 -24.41
N GLN A 620 -4.81 -8.57 -25.66
CA GLN A 620 -5.95 -9.29 -26.23
C GLN A 620 -6.29 -10.57 -25.43
N GLN A 621 -5.30 -11.22 -24.82
CA GLN A 621 -5.54 -12.41 -24.00
C GLN A 621 -6.40 -12.07 -22.79
N TRP A 622 -6.07 -11.01 -22.07
CA TRP A 622 -6.81 -10.62 -20.87
C TRP A 622 -8.27 -10.23 -21.15
N PHE A 623 -8.54 -9.61 -22.29
CA PHE A 623 -9.92 -9.35 -22.72
C PHE A 623 -10.71 -10.63 -23.02
N LYS A 624 -10.06 -11.67 -23.58
CA LYS A 624 -10.67 -12.99 -23.78
C LYS A 624 -10.93 -13.72 -22.46
N GLU A 625 -10.12 -13.42 -21.43
CA GLU A 625 -10.21 -14.00 -20.08
C GLU A 625 -11.10 -13.19 -19.12
N GLY A 626 -11.82 -12.18 -19.62
CA GLY A 626 -12.90 -11.51 -18.90
C GLY A 626 -12.58 -10.11 -18.33
N VAL A 627 -11.38 -9.57 -18.58
CA VAL A 627 -11.11 -8.15 -18.33
C VAL A 627 -12.00 -7.30 -19.24
N THR A 628 -12.61 -6.26 -18.69
CA THR A 628 -13.50 -5.36 -19.45
C THR A 628 -12.87 -4.00 -19.71
N THR A 629 -11.99 -3.55 -18.81
CA THR A 629 -11.17 -2.34 -18.97
C THR A 629 -9.77 -2.63 -18.46
N LEU A 630 -8.77 -2.38 -19.30
CA LEU A 630 -7.37 -2.50 -18.94
C LEU A 630 -6.76 -1.10 -18.85
N LEU A 631 -6.22 -0.74 -17.68
CA LEU A 631 -5.35 0.41 -17.56
C LEU A 631 -3.92 -0.04 -17.86
N LEU A 632 -3.41 0.31 -19.04
CA LEU A 632 -2.04 0.03 -19.43
C LEU A 632 -1.20 1.28 -19.25
N GLY A 633 -0.21 1.19 -18.38
CA GLY A 633 0.76 2.24 -18.10
C GLY A 633 2.15 1.86 -18.55
N ALA A 634 2.94 2.87 -18.89
CA ALA A 634 4.38 2.74 -19.07
C ALA A 634 5.08 3.94 -18.45
N GLY A 635 6.18 3.72 -17.74
CA GLY A 635 6.91 4.79 -17.08
C GLY A 635 8.37 4.46 -16.82
N ARG A 636 9.17 5.52 -16.67
CA ARG A 636 10.60 5.46 -16.43
C ARG A 636 10.95 6.43 -15.31
N PHE A 637 11.67 5.94 -14.32
CA PHE A 637 12.16 6.75 -13.21
C PHE A 637 13.56 6.30 -12.82
N ILE A 638 14.54 7.20 -12.77
CA ILE A 638 15.90 6.81 -12.37
C ILE A 638 15.86 6.39 -10.90
N SER A 639 16.12 5.11 -10.64
CA SER A 639 15.91 4.51 -9.33
C SER A 639 17.19 4.31 -8.52
N GLY A 640 18.38 4.58 -9.06
CA GLY A 640 19.63 4.39 -8.32
C GLY A 640 20.82 5.12 -8.94
N GLU A 641 21.91 5.21 -8.17
CA GLU A 641 23.13 5.92 -8.56
C GLU A 641 23.81 5.32 -9.79
N ILE A 642 23.84 4.00 -9.93
CA ILE A 642 24.43 3.33 -11.11
C ILE A 642 23.75 3.77 -12.42
N GLU A 643 22.45 4.07 -12.38
CA GLU A 643 21.72 4.57 -13.54
C GLU A 643 22.06 6.02 -13.87
N ILE A 644 22.36 6.85 -12.84
CA ILE A 644 22.89 8.20 -13.05
C ILE A 644 24.25 8.12 -13.75
N GLU A 645 25.14 7.26 -13.27
CA GLU A 645 26.46 7.10 -13.87
C GLU A 645 26.37 6.58 -15.31
N ARG A 646 25.48 5.62 -15.59
CA ARG A 646 25.19 5.18 -16.96
C ARG A 646 24.65 6.32 -17.83
N ALA A 647 23.72 7.11 -17.29
CA ALA A 647 23.17 8.27 -17.99
C ALA A 647 24.24 9.31 -18.34
N ARG A 648 25.23 9.54 -17.45
CA ARG A 648 26.36 10.45 -17.70
C ARG A 648 27.28 10.00 -18.83
N HIS A 649 27.46 8.69 -18.97
CA HIS A 649 28.29 8.10 -20.02
C HIS A 649 27.51 7.79 -21.31
N SER A 650 26.19 7.97 -21.29
CA SER A 650 25.34 7.78 -22.47
C SER A 650 25.36 9.02 -23.35
N ALA A 651 25.51 8.82 -24.66
CA ALA A 651 25.30 9.89 -25.64
C ALA A 651 23.81 10.27 -25.78
N THR A 652 22.90 9.44 -25.28
CA THR A 652 21.45 9.64 -25.40
C THR A 652 20.93 10.46 -24.23
N VAL A 653 20.22 11.55 -24.52
CA VAL A 653 19.54 12.37 -23.51
C VAL A 653 18.45 11.54 -22.82
N GLN A 654 18.55 11.39 -21.50
CA GLN A 654 17.61 10.60 -20.70
C GLN A 654 16.34 11.38 -20.33
N GLY A 655 15.25 10.65 -20.09
CA GLY A 655 13.98 11.20 -19.62
C GLY A 655 13.36 10.40 -18.47
N GLU A 656 12.45 11.05 -17.74
CA GLU A 656 11.61 10.43 -16.70
C GLU A 656 10.15 10.79 -16.94
N GLY A 657 9.25 9.91 -16.49
CA GLY A 657 7.82 10.16 -16.54
C GLY A 657 7.01 8.90 -16.72
N LEU A 658 5.72 9.10 -16.97
CA LEU A 658 4.79 8.02 -17.29
C LEU A 658 3.68 8.47 -18.23
N GLY A 659 3.10 7.50 -18.94
CA GLY A 659 1.84 7.62 -19.64
C GLY A 659 0.90 6.48 -19.26
N LEU A 660 -0.40 6.74 -19.32
CA LEU A 660 -1.48 5.81 -18.99
C LEU A 660 -2.53 5.86 -20.09
N ILE A 661 -3.01 4.70 -20.51
CA ILE A 661 -4.15 4.55 -21.43
C ILE A 661 -5.17 3.57 -20.86
N ALA A 662 -6.45 3.87 -21.06
CA ALA A 662 -7.55 2.97 -20.78
C ALA A 662 -7.98 2.26 -22.06
N LEU A 663 -7.81 0.94 -22.09
CA LEU A 663 -8.10 0.07 -23.22
C LEU A 663 -9.40 -0.71 -23.00
N ARG A 664 -10.18 -0.84 -24.07
CA ARG A 664 -11.34 -1.72 -24.17
C ARG A 664 -11.38 -2.42 -25.53
N PRO A 665 -12.04 -3.59 -25.67
CA PRO A 665 -12.36 -4.13 -26.99
C PRO A 665 -13.27 -3.16 -27.75
N TYR A 666 -12.91 -2.82 -28.98
CA TYR A 666 -13.70 -1.93 -29.81
C TYR A 666 -14.98 -2.61 -30.28
N ARG A 667 -16.10 -1.87 -30.21
CA ARG A 667 -17.40 -2.28 -30.73
C ARG A 667 -17.92 -1.18 -31.65
N PRO A 668 -18.02 -1.42 -32.98
CA PRO A 668 -18.46 -0.40 -33.94
C PRO A 668 -19.81 0.24 -33.61
N ASP A 669 -20.72 -0.54 -33.03
CA ASP A 669 -22.08 -0.11 -32.69
C ASP A 669 -22.21 0.62 -31.34
N SER A 670 -21.09 0.86 -30.65
CA SER A 670 -21.07 1.59 -29.38
C SER A 670 -21.47 3.06 -29.58
N SER A 671 -22.37 3.57 -28.72
CA SER A 671 -22.74 4.99 -28.71
C SER A 671 -21.60 5.90 -28.22
N ASP A 672 -20.69 5.38 -27.40
CA ASP A 672 -19.50 6.10 -26.95
C ASP A 672 -18.33 5.79 -27.91
N LYS A 673 -17.90 6.81 -28.65
CA LYS A 673 -16.78 6.70 -29.59
C LYS A 673 -15.46 6.86 -28.84
N PRO A 674 -14.51 5.93 -29.00
CA PRO A 674 -13.19 6.04 -28.37
C PRO A 674 -12.36 7.16 -29.01
N LEU A 675 -11.24 7.51 -28.39
CA LEU A 675 -10.29 8.50 -28.91
C LEU A 675 -9.59 7.96 -30.16
N LEU A 676 -8.98 6.79 -30.02
CA LEU A 676 -8.21 6.10 -31.05
C LEU A 676 -8.56 4.62 -31.00
N VAL A 677 -8.59 3.96 -32.15
CA VAL A 677 -8.64 2.50 -32.24
C VAL A 677 -7.39 1.98 -32.94
N ILE A 678 -6.74 1.02 -32.30
CA ILE A 678 -5.65 0.25 -32.91
C ILE A 678 -6.30 -0.93 -33.63
N ARG A 679 -6.38 -0.86 -34.96
CA ARG A 679 -7.07 -1.82 -35.80
C ARG A 679 -6.30 -3.12 -35.92
N ALA A 680 -5.02 -3.02 -36.23
CA ALA A 680 -4.18 -4.17 -36.47
C ALA A 680 -2.71 -3.90 -36.13
N ALA A 681 -1.96 -4.96 -35.91
CA ALA A 681 -0.51 -4.95 -35.90
C ALA A 681 0.04 -6.03 -36.85
N VAL A 682 1.09 -5.70 -37.60
CA VAL A 682 1.83 -6.65 -38.44
C VAL A 682 3.25 -6.76 -37.90
N LEU A 683 3.67 -7.97 -37.56
CA LEU A 683 5.00 -8.24 -37.00
C LEU A 683 6.03 -8.42 -38.10
N ALA A 684 7.30 -8.06 -37.84
CA ALA A 684 8.37 -8.09 -38.85
C ALA A 684 8.71 -9.49 -39.37
N HIS A 685 8.36 -10.55 -38.65
CA HIS A 685 8.51 -11.92 -39.18
C HIS A 685 7.45 -12.29 -40.23
N ALA A 686 6.44 -11.44 -40.42
CA ALA A 686 5.36 -11.62 -41.39
C ALA A 686 5.52 -10.71 -42.62
N ALA A 687 6.14 -9.54 -42.45
CA ALA A 687 6.38 -8.56 -43.50
C ALA A 687 7.73 -7.86 -43.31
N ASN A 688 8.41 -7.55 -44.42
CA ASN A 688 9.72 -6.89 -44.41
C ASN A 688 9.64 -5.39 -44.76
N SER A 689 8.45 -4.90 -45.16
CA SER A 689 8.21 -3.47 -45.39
C SER A 689 6.76 -3.10 -45.09
N LEU A 690 6.51 -1.79 -44.97
CA LEU A 690 5.17 -1.27 -44.78
C LEU A 690 4.23 -1.60 -45.97
N GLU A 691 4.75 -1.65 -47.19
CA GLU A 691 3.98 -2.04 -48.38
C GLU A 691 3.47 -3.48 -48.26
N GLU A 692 4.33 -4.40 -47.85
CA GLU A 692 3.98 -5.79 -47.61
C GLU A 692 2.99 -5.92 -46.44
N ALA A 693 3.20 -5.17 -45.35
CA ALA A 693 2.27 -5.12 -44.22
C ALA A 693 0.87 -4.62 -44.64
N CYS A 694 0.79 -3.59 -45.50
CA CYS A 694 -0.48 -3.12 -46.05
C CYS A 694 -1.15 -4.19 -46.93
N GLN A 695 -0.37 -4.88 -47.76
CA GLN A 695 -0.88 -5.97 -48.61
C GLN A 695 -1.47 -7.11 -47.79
N LEU A 696 -0.81 -7.53 -46.72
CA LEU A 696 -1.31 -8.57 -45.81
C LEU A 696 -2.64 -8.20 -45.13
N LEU A 697 -2.87 -6.91 -44.88
CA LEU A 697 -4.13 -6.39 -44.36
C LEU A 697 -5.19 -6.12 -45.43
N GLY A 698 -4.89 -6.36 -46.71
CA GLY A 698 -5.77 -6.01 -47.83
C GLY A 698 -6.03 -4.51 -47.94
N LYS A 699 -5.05 -3.68 -47.57
CA LYS A 699 -5.12 -2.21 -47.62
C LYS A 699 -4.13 -1.64 -48.64
N GLU A 700 -4.47 -0.49 -49.21
CA GLU A 700 -3.54 0.23 -50.07
C GLU A 700 -2.63 1.14 -49.25
N ARG A 701 -1.34 1.16 -49.58
CA ARG A 701 -0.32 2.04 -48.96
C ARG A 701 -0.71 3.52 -49.01
N SER A 702 -1.46 3.94 -50.03
CA SER A 702 -1.98 5.30 -50.23
C SER A 702 -2.92 5.79 -49.12
N GLN A 703 -3.57 4.86 -48.39
CA GLN A 703 -4.50 5.16 -47.29
C GLN A 703 -3.77 5.64 -46.04
N PHE A 704 -2.46 5.38 -45.93
CA PHE A 704 -1.64 5.65 -44.75
C PHE A 704 -0.53 6.64 -45.06
N GLN A 705 -0.90 7.91 -45.29
CA GLN A 705 0.09 8.96 -45.59
C GLN A 705 0.92 9.35 -44.36
N ASN A 706 0.36 9.25 -43.16
CA ASN A 706 1.03 9.58 -41.92
C ASN A 706 1.70 8.35 -41.32
N ILE A 707 3.01 8.42 -41.13
CA ILE A 707 3.82 7.40 -40.45
C ILE A 707 4.53 8.08 -39.29
N GLU A 708 4.32 7.55 -38.10
CA GLU A 708 5.06 7.93 -36.91
C GLU A 708 6.06 6.83 -36.59
N VAL A 709 7.32 7.19 -36.34
CA VAL A 709 8.38 6.23 -36.03
C VAL A 709 8.65 6.22 -34.54
N CYS A 710 8.59 5.02 -33.93
CA CYS A 710 9.08 4.79 -32.57
C CYS A 710 10.41 4.03 -32.67
N GLU A 711 11.52 4.68 -32.35
CA GLU A 711 12.84 4.03 -32.30
C GLU A 711 13.12 3.55 -30.87
N LEU A 712 13.27 2.24 -30.69
CA LEU A 712 13.52 1.61 -29.39
C LEU A 712 14.99 1.71 -28.97
N GLN A 713 15.90 1.79 -29.94
CA GLN A 713 17.32 2.03 -29.70
C GLN A 713 17.72 3.35 -30.36
N PRO A 714 17.60 4.46 -29.62
CA PRO A 714 17.72 5.78 -30.22
C PRO A 714 19.13 6.09 -30.71
N ASP A 715 19.20 6.90 -31.76
CA ASP A 715 20.44 7.48 -32.26
C ASP A 715 21.09 8.41 -31.22
N THR A 716 22.41 8.56 -31.29
CA THR A 716 23.21 9.38 -30.35
C THR A 716 22.83 10.86 -30.36
N THR A 717 22.11 11.34 -31.36
CA THR A 717 21.60 12.71 -31.41
C THR A 717 20.19 12.69 -32.00
N PRO A 718 19.15 13.01 -31.21
CA PRO A 718 17.79 12.98 -31.71
C PRO A 718 17.62 14.03 -32.82
N ALA A 719 16.81 13.71 -33.83
CA ALA A 719 16.45 14.66 -34.87
C ALA A 719 15.73 15.87 -34.26
N SER A 720 16.03 17.08 -34.73
CA SER A 720 15.35 18.29 -34.25
C SER A 720 13.85 18.23 -34.56
N GLY A 721 13.02 18.52 -33.56
CA GLY A 721 11.57 18.39 -33.59
C GLY A 721 11.03 16.99 -33.27
N SER A 722 11.89 16.01 -32.95
CA SER A 722 11.44 14.66 -32.61
C SER A 722 10.79 14.57 -31.22
N LEU A 723 9.93 13.56 -31.02
CA LEU A 723 9.36 13.26 -29.71
C LEU A 723 10.44 13.05 -28.64
N GLN A 724 11.54 12.39 -29.01
CA GLN A 724 12.65 12.14 -28.10
C GLN A 724 13.37 13.42 -27.66
N GLU A 725 13.44 14.46 -28.51
CA GLU A 725 13.97 15.76 -28.08
C GLU A 725 13.10 16.40 -26.98
N MET A 726 11.78 16.14 -26.99
CA MET A 726 10.84 16.63 -25.98
C MET A 726 10.85 15.78 -24.70
N THR A 727 10.84 14.46 -24.81
CA THR A 727 10.66 13.56 -23.66
C THR A 727 11.94 12.98 -23.10
N GLY A 728 13.04 13.02 -23.87
CA GLY A 728 14.22 12.19 -23.60
C GLY A 728 13.94 10.72 -23.89
N PHE A 729 14.96 9.89 -23.73
CA PHE A 729 14.84 8.43 -23.81
C PHE A 729 14.18 7.88 -22.55
N LEU A 730 13.07 7.16 -22.74
CA LEU A 730 12.26 6.58 -21.67
C LEU A 730 12.52 5.07 -21.45
N ALA A 731 13.57 4.52 -22.06
CA ALA A 731 13.98 3.12 -21.89
C ALA A 731 12.82 2.12 -22.06
N GLU A 732 12.49 1.30 -21.04
CA GLU A 732 11.40 0.33 -21.11
C GLU A 732 10.01 0.94 -21.37
N ALA A 733 9.84 2.23 -21.09
CA ALA A 733 8.60 2.95 -21.35
C ALA A 733 8.53 3.58 -22.75
N SER A 734 9.60 3.50 -23.55
CA SER A 734 9.61 4.03 -24.92
C SER A 734 8.47 3.46 -25.76
N GLY A 735 7.76 4.37 -26.43
CA GLY A 735 6.59 4.11 -27.26
C GLY A 735 5.28 4.63 -26.68
N ILE A 736 5.18 4.84 -25.37
CA ILE A 736 3.98 5.46 -24.78
C ILE A 736 3.82 6.90 -25.24
N GLU A 737 4.92 7.65 -25.31
CA GLU A 737 4.98 9.00 -25.86
C GLU A 737 4.57 9.04 -27.33
N THR A 738 4.97 8.04 -28.12
CA THR A 738 4.57 7.91 -29.53
C THR A 738 3.08 7.67 -29.66
N LEU A 739 2.52 6.73 -28.90
CA LEU A 739 1.09 6.43 -28.97
C LEU A 739 0.24 7.63 -28.51
N LEU A 740 0.66 8.32 -27.46
CA LEU A 740 -0.01 9.54 -26.99
C LEU A 740 0.06 10.66 -28.04
N ALA A 741 1.22 10.86 -28.68
CA ALA A 741 1.36 11.85 -29.75
C ALA A 741 0.46 11.52 -30.96
N VAL A 742 0.41 10.26 -31.39
CA VAL A 742 -0.49 9.82 -32.47
C VAL A 742 -1.95 10.04 -32.11
N MET A 743 -2.36 9.68 -30.89
CA MET A 743 -3.72 9.92 -30.40
C MET A 743 -4.08 11.43 -30.39
N LEU A 744 -3.13 12.28 -30.02
CA LEU A 744 -3.32 13.74 -29.94
C LEU A 744 -3.21 14.45 -31.30
N SER A 745 -2.61 13.82 -32.31
CA SER A 745 -2.44 14.38 -33.66
C SER A 745 -3.77 14.56 -34.40
N ALA A 746 -3.85 15.49 -35.37
CA ALA A 746 -5.06 15.72 -36.16
C ALA A 746 -5.33 14.64 -37.24
N SER A 747 -4.41 13.69 -37.41
CA SER A 747 -4.46 12.69 -38.47
C SER A 747 -5.52 11.63 -38.19
N ALA A 748 -6.40 11.37 -39.16
CA ALA A 748 -7.45 10.35 -39.04
C ALA A 748 -6.90 8.92 -39.06
N HIS A 749 -5.87 8.67 -39.87
CA HIS A 749 -5.18 7.39 -39.95
C HIS A 749 -3.68 7.62 -39.85
N THR A 750 -3.05 6.84 -38.99
CA THR A 750 -1.60 6.86 -38.77
C THR A 750 -1.10 5.43 -38.64
N VAL A 751 0.03 5.14 -39.27
CA VAL A 751 0.80 3.92 -39.01
C VAL A 751 1.91 4.26 -38.03
N ILE A 752 2.00 3.49 -36.94
CA ILE A 752 3.16 3.54 -36.05
C ILE A 752 4.12 2.46 -36.50
N GLU A 753 5.30 2.85 -36.98
CA GLU A 753 6.39 1.94 -37.30
C GLU A 753 7.34 1.88 -36.11
N VAL A 754 7.34 0.74 -35.41
CA VAL A 754 8.27 0.50 -34.31
C VAL A 754 9.54 -0.09 -34.88
N ARG A 755 10.68 0.50 -34.53
CA ARG A 755 12.01 0.11 -34.99
C ARG A 755 12.91 -0.25 -33.83
N GLU A 756 13.83 -1.15 -34.10
CA GLU A 756 14.96 -1.42 -33.24
C GLU A 756 16.25 -1.31 -34.06
N ALA A 757 17.11 -0.36 -33.69
CA ALA A 757 18.35 -0.04 -34.38
C ALA A 757 18.11 0.22 -35.89
N GLY A 758 17.09 1.03 -36.19
CA GLY A 758 16.71 1.39 -37.55
C GLY A 758 15.98 0.31 -38.36
N LYS A 759 15.81 -0.90 -37.82
CA LYS A 759 15.05 -1.99 -38.47
C LYS A 759 13.63 -2.05 -37.93
N ALA A 760 12.63 -2.09 -38.82
CA ALA A 760 11.24 -2.26 -38.41
C ALA A 760 11.03 -3.62 -37.72
N VAL A 761 10.41 -3.60 -36.54
CA VAL A 761 10.02 -4.79 -35.77
C VAL A 761 8.51 -5.05 -35.80
N MET A 762 7.70 -4.01 -36.00
CA MET A 762 6.26 -4.11 -36.25
C MET A 762 5.67 -2.81 -36.80
N TRP A 763 4.47 -2.92 -37.40
CA TRP A 763 3.63 -1.80 -37.82
C TRP A 763 2.27 -1.87 -37.16
N LEU A 764 1.83 -0.79 -36.50
CA LEU A 764 0.48 -0.68 -35.93
C LEU A 764 -0.36 0.29 -36.76
N PHE A 765 -1.57 -0.15 -37.12
CA PHE A 765 -2.50 0.62 -37.93
C PHE A 765 -3.58 1.20 -37.03
N THR A 766 -3.65 2.53 -36.98
CA THR A 766 -4.53 3.26 -36.07
C THR A 766 -5.57 4.10 -36.81
N GLU A 767 -6.74 4.24 -36.20
CA GLU A 767 -7.83 5.08 -36.68
C GLU A 767 -8.33 5.98 -35.55
N LYS A 768 -8.29 7.28 -35.76
CA LYS A 768 -8.78 8.28 -34.80
C LYS A 768 -10.28 8.51 -34.99
N LEU A 769 -11.04 8.37 -33.90
CA LEU A 769 -12.51 8.49 -33.92
C LEU A 769 -13.04 9.69 -33.14
N ARG A 770 -12.26 10.22 -32.19
CA ARG A 770 -12.64 11.38 -31.39
C ARG A 770 -11.41 12.20 -31.02
N GLU A 771 -11.52 13.52 -31.10
CA GLU A 771 -10.52 14.42 -30.54
C GLU A 771 -10.47 14.32 -29.02
N TRP A 772 -9.26 14.33 -28.48
CA TRP A 772 -9.10 14.45 -27.03
C TRP A 772 -9.33 15.91 -26.63
N SER A 773 -10.20 16.13 -25.64
CA SER A 773 -10.42 17.43 -25.04
C SER A 773 -10.28 17.32 -23.53
N PRO A 774 -9.65 18.30 -22.86
CA PRO A 774 -9.74 18.39 -21.41
C PRO A 774 -11.22 18.53 -21.01
N ALA A 775 -11.63 17.93 -19.89
CA ALA A 775 -13.01 18.04 -19.41
C ALA A 775 -13.46 19.52 -19.40
N ALA A 776 -14.58 19.81 -20.06
CA ALA A 776 -15.02 21.17 -20.39
C ALA A 776 -15.01 22.09 -19.17
N ALA A 777 -14.04 23.03 -19.10
CA ALA A 777 -13.97 24.19 -18.21
C ALA A 777 -14.63 24.03 -16.82
N ALA A 778 -14.53 22.86 -16.21
CA ALA A 778 -14.75 22.74 -14.79
C ALA A 778 -13.60 23.55 -14.16
N PRO A 779 -13.87 24.43 -13.17
CA PRO A 779 -12.79 25.11 -12.47
C PRO A 779 -11.76 24.06 -12.07
N ALA A 780 -10.47 24.39 -12.22
CA ALA A 780 -9.36 23.50 -11.86
C ALA A 780 -9.74 22.79 -10.56
N PRO A 781 -9.77 21.44 -10.54
CA PRO A 781 -10.38 20.70 -9.44
C PRO A 781 -9.82 21.25 -8.14
N VAL A 782 -10.72 21.78 -7.30
CA VAL A 782 -10.31 22.38 -6.03
C VAL A 782 -9.58 21.29 -5.28
N ILE A 783 -8.27 21.46 -5.07
CA ILE A 783 -7.45 20.52 -4.32
C ILE A 783 -8.02 20.51 -2.90
N LYS A 784 -8.77 19.44 -2.57
CA LYS A 784 -9.45 19.35 -1.28
C LYS A 784 -8.45 18.98 -0.20
N HIS A 785 -7.55 18.06 -0.53
CA HIS A 785 -6.51 17.57 0.34
C HIS A 785 -5.15 17.65 -0.38
N PRO A 786 -4.45 18.80 -0.31
CA PRO A 786 -3.17 18.96 -0.98
C PRO A 786 -2.10 18.09 -0.33
N PHE A 787 -1.32 17.41 -1.16
CA PHE A 787 -0.15 16.67 -0.75
C PHE A 787 1.01 16.93 -1.72
N THR A 788 2.20 17.23 -1.19
CA THR A 788 3.36 17.56 -2.02
C THR A 788 4.22 16.33 -2.27
N LEU A 789 4.29 15.91 -3.53
CA LEU A 789 5.29 14.97 -4.03
C LEU A 789 6.61 15.71 -4.18
N ARG A 790 7.63 15.26 -3.45
CA ARG A 790 8.96 15.86 -3.49
C ARG A 790 9.86 15.05 -4.38
N PHE A 791 10.35 15.66 -5.44
CA PHE A 791 11.28 15.03 -6.38
C PHE A 791 12.70 15.60 -6.25
N ALA A 792 12.85 16.77 -5.63
CA ALA A 792 14.13 17.36 -5.26
C ALA A 792 14.23 17.45 -3.74
N HIS A 793 15.38 17.14 -3.16
CA HIS A 793 15.64 17.42 -1.75
C HIS A 793 16.50 18.68 -1.69
N SER A 794 16.02 19.72 -0.99
CA SER A 794 16.83 20.89 -0.74
C SER A 794 18.12 20.44 -0.07
N ALA A 795 19.28 20.77 -0.65
CA ALA A 795 20.56 20.55 -0.02
C ALA A 795 20.51 21.08 1.43
N PRO A 796 21.14 20.42 2.40
CA PRO A 796 21.28 20.96 3.75
C PRO A 796 22.28 22.12 3.71
N HIS A 797 21.84 23.27 3.21
CA HIS A 797 22.50 24.54 3.38
C HIS A 797 21.43 25.60 3.68
N GLU A 798 21.61 26.29 4.81
CA GLU A 798 20.89 27.49 5.26
C GLU A 798 19.51 27.30 5.94
N LEU A 799 19.47 26.52 7.02
CA LEU A 799 18.59 26.79 8.17
C LEU A 799 19.39 26.91 9.48
N GLN A 800 20.61 27.45 9.38
CA GLN A 800 21.31 28.04 10.53
C GLN A 800 21.34 29.55 10.35
N GLN A 801 20.90 30.25 11.40
CA GLN A 801 21.01 31.70 11.66
C GLN A 801 19.95 32.63 11.06
N VAL A 802 18.75 32.63 11.66
CA VAL A 802 18.05 33.89 11.96
C VAL A 802 17.40 33.76 13.33
N ILE A 803 18.13 34.15 14.39
CA ILE A 803 17.69 34.86 15.61
C ILE A 803 18.94 35.02 16.49
N ALA A 804 19.34 36.27 16.72
CA ALA A 804 20.47 36.63 17.58
C ALA A 804 20.08 36.51 19.08
N PRO A 805 21.03 36.16 19.98
CA PRO A 805 20.74 36.07 21.41
C PRO A 805 20.64 37.47 22.04
N ALA A 806 19.48 37.81 22.59
CA ALA A 806 19.32 39.00 23.42
C ALA A 806 19.81 38.71 24.85
N ARG A 807 20.71 39.56 25.35
CA ARG A 807 21.25 39.55 26.72
C ARG A 807 20.32 40.28 27.72
N PRO A 808 20.46 40.03 29.04
CA PRO A 808 19.44 40.32 30.04
C PRO A 808 19.50 41.75 30.57
N VAL A 809 18.37 42.25 31.09
CA VAL A 809 18.31 43.46 31.93
C VAL A 809 17.57 43.13 33.24
N SER A 810 18.28 43.25 34.35
CA SER A 810 17.73 43.27 35.71
C SER A 810 17.47 44.71 36.16
N LEU A 811 16.32 44.96 36.79
CA LEU A 811 16.16 46.02 37.80
C LEU A 811 15.30 45.49 38.96
N ILE A 812 15.85 45.66 40.16
CA ILE A 812 15.44 45.25 41.53
C ILE A 812 14.46 46.33 42.08
N ARG A 813 13.43 46.16 42.96
CA ARG A 813 13.41 45.74 44.39
C ARG A 813 11.98 45.80 45.02
N GLU A 814 11.74 44.94 46.02
CA GLU A 814 10.65 44.81 47.04
C GLU A 814 10.43 46.03 47.99
N PRO A 815 9.39 46.14 48.91
CA PRO A 815 8.91 45.09 49.86
C PRO A 815 7.44 45.08 50.45
N GLN A 816 7.05 43.87 50.93
CA GLN A 816 6.33 43.38 52.15
C GLN A 816 5.12 44.08 52.86
N HIS A 817 4.08 43.24 53.12
CA HIS A 817 3.18 42.99 54.31
C HIS A 817 2.56 44.17 55.12
N ASP A 818 1.38 44.14 55.77
CA ASP A 818 0.41 43.16 56.32
C ASP A 818 -1.00 43.82 56.44
N GLY A 819 -2.13 43.10 56.37
CA GLY A 819 -2.90 42.69 57.56
C GLY A 819 -4.04 43.67 57.97
N VAL A 820 -5.27 43.53 57.45
CA VAL A 820 -6.46 42.84 58.04
C VAL A 820 -7.41 43.76 58.87
N ASP A 821 -8.62 43.91 58.31
CA ASP A 821 -9.98 43.71 58.85
C ASP A 821 -10.54 44.59 59.99
N VAL A 822 -11.85 44.87 59.90
CA VAL A 822 -12.89 44.51 60.88
C VAL A 822 -14.24 44.96 60.29
N LEU A 823 -14.93 43.97 59.76
CA LEU A 823 -16.39 43.84 59.65
C LEU A 823 -17.19 44.42 60.84
N GLN A 824 -18.47 44.63 60.56
CA GLN A 824 -19.58 44.86 61.50
C GLN A 824 -19.86 46.31 61.87
N LEU A 825 -20.70 46.97 61.08
CA LEU A 825 -21.95 47.53 61.59
C LEU A 825 -22.81 48.03 60.44
N SER A 826 -23.96 47.36 60.27
CA SER A 826 -25.23 47.88 59.74
C SER A 826 -25.84 47.05 58.60
N ASP A 827 -25.89 45.73 58.82
CA ASP A 827 -26.55 44.70 58.00
C ASP A 827 -28.07 44.83 57.86
N THR A 828 -28.72 45.82 58.47
CA THR A 828 -30.20 45.87 58.48
C THR A 828 -30.78 46.96 57.56
N LEU A 829 -29.99 47.99 57.22
CA LEU A 829 -30.40 49.07 56.31
C LEU A 829 -30.11 48.73 54.83
N THR A 830 -29.06 47.95 54.60
CA THR A 830 -28.55 47.59 53.27
C THR A 830 -29.44 46.58 52.53
N ASN A 831 -30.11 45.68 53.25
CA ASN A 831 -30.91 44.60 52.66
C ASN A 831 -32.26 45.05 52.06
N THR A 832 -32.83 46.17 52.51
CA THR A 832 -34.13 46.66 52.04
C THR A 832 -34.02 47.62 50.85
N LEU A 833 -32.89 48.33 50.70
CA LEU A 833 -32.62 49.25 49.59
C LEU A 833 -32.03 48.55 48.35
N LEU A 834 -31.28 47.45 48.51
CA LEU A 834 -30.66 46.73 47.40
C LEU A 834 -31.63 45.88 46.56
N SER A 835 -32.74 45.41 47.13
CA SER A 835 -33.72 44.57 46.44
C SER A 835 -34.53 45.35 45.38
N GLY A 836 -34.79 46.65 45.60
CA GLY A 836 -35.42 47.55 44.63
C GLY A 836 -34.46 48.07 43.54
N LEU A 837 -33.17 48.24 43.86
CA LEU A 837 -32.13 48.66 42.90
C LEU A 837 -31.73 47.52 41.95
N ARG A 838 -31.73 46.25 42.40
CA ARG A 838 -31.32 45.08 41.61
C ARG A 838 -32.15 44.81 40.34
N VAL A 839 -33.40 45.26 40.28
CA VAL A 839 -34.25 45.11 39.08
C VAL A 839 -33.93 46.17 38.01
N ARG A 840 -33.59 47.40 38.42
CA ARG A 840 -33.17 48.46 37.48
C ARG A 840 -31.69 48.37 37.11
N VAL A 841 -30.83 47.87 37.98
CA VAL A 841 -29.41 47.61 37.69
C VAL A 841 -29.26 46.47 36.67
N ARG A 842 -30.05 45.40 36.72
CA ARG A 842 -29.99 44.31 35.71
C ARG A 842 -30.41 44.73 34.30
N ALA A 843 -31.35 45.67 34.17
CA ALA A 843 -31.70 46.25 32.87
C ALA A 843 -30.61 47.20 32.34
N MET A 844 -29.87 47.87 33.22
CA MET A 844 -28.76 48.76 32.85
C MET A 844 -27.44 48.01 32.63
N GLU A 845 -27.13 46.94 33.37
CA GLU A 845 -25.93 46.10 33.19
C GLU A 845 -25.95 45.34 31.85
N GLY A 846 -27.14 44.92 31.39
CA GLY A 846 -27.31 44.38 30.03
C GLY A 846 -27.11 45.41 28.91
N LEU A 847 -27.31 46.70 29.19
CA LEU A 847 -27.11 47.80 28.24
C LEU A 847 -25.68 48.38 28.30
N PHE A 848 -24.99 48.32 29.44
CA PHE A 848 -23.62 48.84 29.61
C PHE A 848 -22.50 47.81 29.32
N ALA A 849 -22.80 46.51 29.28
CA ALA A 849 -21.84 45.48 28.84
C ALA A 849 -21.62 45.45 27.31
N LEU A 850 -22.46 46.13 26.53
CA LEU A 850 -22.37 46.24 25.07
C LEU A 850 -21.59 47.47 24.56
N HIS A 851 -21.00 48.28 25.46
CA HIS A 851 -20.38 49.57 25.08
C HIS A 851 -19.04 49.94 25.78
N ARG A 852 -18.38 49.04 26.51
CA ARG A 852 -17.01 49.28 27.02
C ARG A 852 -16.03 48.28 26.43
N GLY A 853 -15.18 48.75 25.52
CA GLY A 853 -13.97 48.06 25.08
C GLY A 853 -12.87 48.10 26.15
N ALA A 854 -13.16 47.59 27.35
CA ALA A 854 -12.19 47.46 28.44
C ALA A 854 -11.86 45.97 28.66
N GLU A 855 -10.58 45.68 28.94
CA GLU A 855 -10.05 44.34 29.22
C GLU A 855 -10.97 43.54 30.15
N VAL A 856 -11.40 42.37 29.68
CA VAL A 856 -12.23 41.46 30.46
C VAL A 856 -11.34 40.85 31.54
N GLN A 857 -11.46 41.32 32.78
CA GLN A 857 -10.96 40.56 33.93
C GLN A 857 -11.84 39.32 34.12
N CYS A 858 -11.21 38.15 34.10
CA CYS A 858 -11.84 36.87 34.42
C CYS A 858 -12.52 36.95 35.80
N PRO A 859 -13.73 36.40 36.01
CA PRO A 859 -14.36 36.37 37.32
C PRO A 859 -13.42 35.75 38.37
N ALA A 860 -13.36 36.33 39.57
CA ALA A 860 -12.39 35.96 40.62
C ALA A 860 -12.42 34.48 41.09
N HIS A 861 -13.46 33.70 40.75
CA HIS A 861 -13.58 32.28 41.08
C HIS A 861 -13.13 31.33 39.95
N TRP A 862 -12.73 31.86 38.79
CA TRP A 862 -12.14 31.11 37.68
C TRP A 862 -10.70 31.54 37.43
N GLN A 863 -9.91 31.58 38.51
CA GLN A 863 -8.47 31.69 38.38
C GLN A 863 -7.93 30.36 37.86
N ARG A 864 -7.66 30.31 36.55
CA ARG A 864 -6.90 29.24 35.89
C ARG A 864 -5.41 29.56 35.99
N CYS A 865 -4.57 28.54 36.14
CA CYS A 865 -3.14 28.75 36.02
C CYS A 865 -2.84 29.28 34.60
N PRO A 866 -1.96 30.29 34.43
CA PRO A 866 -1.65 30.86 33.12
C PRO A 866 -1.24 29.82 32.07
N GLU A 867 -0.61 28.73 32.51
CA GLU A 867 -0.14 27.61 31.68
C GLU A 867 -1.27 26.75 31.10
N ASN A 868 -2.47 26.79 31.69
CA ASN A 868 -3.65 26.02 31.30
C ASN A 868 -4.67 26.86 30.50
N ILE A 869 -4.33 28.12 30.19
CA ILE A 869 -5.09 28.97 29.27
C ILE A 869 -4.71 28.59 27.83
N VAL A 870 -5.68 28.11 27.06
CA VAL A 870 -5.47 27.58 25.70
C VAL A 870 -6.09 28.46 24.61
N ILE A 871 -6.50 29.68 24.94
CA ILE A 871 -7.05 30.66 23.99
C ILE A 871 -6.26 31.98 24.02
N ALA A 872 -6.11 32.60 22.86
CA ALA A 872 -5.49 33.91 22.67
C ALA A 872 -6.28 34.75 21.66
N ASN A 873 -5.92 36.03 21.53
CA ASN A 873 -6.49 36.94 20.51
C ASN A 873 -8.03 36.98 20.51
N VAL A 874 -8.65 37.06 21.69
CA VAL A 874 -10.10 37.04 21.84
C VAL A 874 -10.73 38.32 21.28
N GLN A 875 -11.69 38.18 20.37
CA GLN A 875 -12.48 39.25 19.77
C GLN A 875 -13.97 39.06 20.11
N ARG A 876 -14.63 40.12 20.56
CA ARG A 876 -16.04 40.09 20.98
C ARG A 876 -16.93 40.90 20.04
N GLY A 877 -17.97 40.26 19.50
CA GLY A 877 -19.09 40.86 18.79
C GLY A 877 -20.38 40.84 19.63
N SER A 878 -21.50 41.28 19.05
CA SER A 878 -22.78 41.41 19.77
C SER A 878 -23.40 40.08 20.22
N GLN A 879 -23.22 39.01 19.42
CA GLN A 879 -23.68 37.64 19.73
C GLN A 879 -22.61 36.58 19.37
N THR A 880 -21.39 37.02 19.09
CA THR A 880 -20.30 36.16 18.63
C THR A 880 -19.02 36.43 19.41
N LEU A 881 -18.29 35.40 19.78
CA LEU A 881 -16.92 35.48 20.28
C LEU A 881 -16.00 34.75 19.31
N ARG A 882 -14.81 35.29 19.08
CA ARG A 882 -13.75 34.63 18.32
C ARG A 882 -12.49 34.58 19.16
N ALA A 883 -11.72 33.51 19.07
CA ALA A 883 -10.38 33.43 19.65
C ALA A 883 -9.51 32.53 18.78
N GLN A 884 -8.21 32.56 19.01
CA GLN A 884 -7.26 31.61 18.44
C GLN A 884 -6.89 30.59 19.51
N LEU A 885 -6.87 29.30 19.15
CA LEU A 885 -6.40 28.27 20.05
C LEU A 885 -4.87 28.33 20.17
N VAL A 886 -4.36 28.36 21.39
CA VAL A 886 -2.94 28.25 21.70
C VAL A 886 -2.59 26.77 21.82
N VAL A 887 -1.69 26.31 20.96
CA VAL A 887 -1.21 24.93 20.99
C VAL A 887 0.06 24.87 21.83
N ASN A 888 -0.06 24.31 23.03
CA ASN A 888 1.09 24.04 23.89
C ASN A 888 1.34 22.52 23.94
N GLU A 889 2.36 22.05 23.22
CA GLU A 889 2.71 20.63 23.21
C GLU A 889 3.21 20.14 24.58
N ALA A 890 3.61 21.06 25.46
CA ALA A 890 4.04 20.73 26.81
C ALA A 890 2.88 20.40 27.78
N HIS A 891 1.65 20.74 27.40
CA HIS A 891 0.48 20.61 28.26
C HIS A 891 0.21 19.13 28.61
N PRO A 892 -0.19 18.79 29.86
CA PRO A 892 -0.38 17.39 30.29
C PRO A 892 -1.26 16.51 29.38
N TYR A 893 -2.29 17.10 28.76
CA TYR A 893 -3.14 16.43 27.76
C TYR A 893 -2.48 16.12 26.43
N PHE A 894 -1.48 16.90 26.05
CA PHE A 894 -0.87 16.83 24.74
C PHE A 894 0.04 15.60 24.64
N PHE A 895 0.78 15.29 25.71
CA PHE A 895 1.72 14.17 25.77
C PHE A 895 1.09 12.79 26.00
N ASP A 896 -0.18 12.73 26.40
CA ASP A 896 -0.88 11.47 26.61
C ASP A 896 -1.43 10.85 25.31
N HIS A 897 -1.21 11.47 24.14
CA HIS A 897 -1.80 11.04 22.88
C HIS A 897 -0.80 11.09 21.72
N PRO A 898 -0.43 9.97 21.08
CA PRO A 898 0.66 9.89 20.10
C PRO A 898 0.26 10.28 18.67
N LEU A 899 -0.58 11.31 18.47
CA LEU A 899 -1.08 11.67 17.12
C LEU A 899 -0.48 12.96 16.56
N ASP A 900 -0.32 13.00 15.24
CA ASP A 900 0.23 14.14 14.46
C ASP A 900 -0.75 15.32 14.31
N HIS A 901 -1.79 15.40 15.14
CA HIS A 901 -2.84 16.42 15.08
C HIS A 901 -3.30 16.86 16.48
N ILE A 902 -4.01 17.98 16.56
CA ILE A 902 -4.46 18.55 17.84
C ILE A 902 -5.51 17.63 18.48
N PRO A 903 -5.30 17.17 19.74
CA PRO A 903 -6.27 16.34 20.43
C PRO A 903 -7.64 17.01 20.53
N GLY A 904 -8.71 16.26 20.26
CA GLY A 904 -10.08 16.79 20.32
C GLY A 904 -10.42 17.40 21.68
N ILE A 905 -9.87 16.86 22.77
CA ILE A 905 -10.04 17.39 24.13
C ILE A 905 -9.48 18.82 24.30
N LEU A 906 -8.38 19.14 23.62
CA LEU A 906 -7.78 20.48 23.65
C LEU A 906 -8.63 21.50 22.87
N LEU A 907 -9.21 21.08 21.74
CA LEU A 907 -10.16 21.90 20.98
C LEU A 907 -11.39 22.24 21.83
N LEU A 908 -11.88 21.27 22.60
CA LEU A 908 -13.04 21.45 23.47
C LEU A 908 -12.74 22.34 24.67
N GLU A 909 -11.56 22.18 25.27
CA GLU A 909 -11.12 23.08 26.34
C GLU A 909 -11.08 24.54 25.85
N GLY A 910 -10.56 24.80 24.65
CA GLY A 910 -10.58 26.16 24.08
C GLY A 910 -12.00 26.70 23.83
N VAL A 911 -12.92 25.86 23.38
CA VAL A 911 -14.34 26.23 23.23
C VAL A 911 -15.00 26.51 24.59
N LEU A 912 -14.69 25.72 25.61
CA LEU A 912 -15.22 25.90 26.96
C LEU A 912 -14.70 27.20 27.59
N GLN A 913 -13.39 27.49 27.48
CA GLN A 913 -12.81 28.77 27.93
C GLN A 913 -13.43 29.98 27.20
N LEU A 914 -13.83 29.84 25.93
CA LEU A 914 -14.59 30.88 25.23
C LEU A 914 -16.02 31.07 25.76
N ILE A 915 -16.69 29.98 26.15
CA ILE A 915 -18.05 30.02 26.73
C ILE A 915 -18.03 30.62 28.12
N GLU A 916 -16.96 30.35 28.88
CA GLU A 916 -16.68 30.99 30.16
C GLU A 916 -16.68 32.53 30.01
N LEU A 917 -16.08 33.06 28.93
CA LEU A 917 -16.12 34.51 28.64
C LEU A 917 -17.50 35.01 28.14
N ALA A 918 -18.32 34.12 27.56
CA ALA A 918 -19.65 34.43 27.05
C ALA A 918 -20.72 34.49 28.14
N MET A 919 -20.53 33.73 29.23
CA MET A 919 -21.50 33.58 30.31
C MET A 919 -20.97 34.08 31.65
N PRO A 920 -21.25 35.33 32.03
CA PRO A 920 -20.92 35.79 33.37
C PRO A 920 -21.74 35.01 34.43
N PRO A 921 -21.15 34.72 35.59
CA PRO A 921 -21.77 33.94 36.65
C PRO A 921 -23.00 34.66 37.23
N LEU A 922 -24.13 33.96 37.31
CA LEU A 922 -25.33 34.43 38.00
C LEU A 922 -25.17 34.14 39.50
N SER A 923 -25.20 35.18 40.34
CA SER A 923 -24.97 35.07 41.79
C SER A 923 -25.78 33.92 42.42
N GLY A 924 -25.08 32.93 43.00
CA GLY A 924 -25.66 31.82 43.76
C GLY A 924 -26.13 30.61 42.95
N ARG A 925 -25.84 30.52 41.64
CA ARG A 925 -26.10 29.33 40.84
C ARG A 925 -24.85 28.87 40.10
N VAL A 926 -24.58 27.57 40.12
CA VAL A 926 -23.49 26.97 39.34
C VAL A 926 -23.97 26.77 37.92
N ALA A 927 -23.31 27.41 36.96
CA ALA A 927 -23.51 27.15 35.55
C ALA A 927 -22.76 25.86 35.19
N TYR A 928 -23.42 24.94 34.49
CA TYR A 928 -22.78 23.74 33.97
C TYR A 928 -23.27 23.44 32.56
N VAL A 929 -22.45 22.71 31.81
CA VAL A 929 -22.83 22.25 30.47
C VAL A 929 -23.80 21.08 30.66
N LYS A 930 -25.08 21.31 30.38
CA LYS A 930 -26.14 20.30 30.45
C LYS A 930 -26.09 19.35 29.27
N THR A 931 -25.85 19.88 28.07
CA THR A 931 -25.80 19.10 26.84
C THR A 931 -24.61 19.53 26.00
N LEU A 932 -23.95 18.57 25.37
CA LEU A 932 -22.82 18.77 24.47
C LEU A 932 -23.00 17.85 23.28
N THR A 933 -22.94 18.38 22.07
CA THR A 933 -22.90 17.57 20.85
C THR A 933 -21.80 18.07 19.96
N ILE A 934 -20.88 17.19 19.62
CA ILE A 934 -19.70 17.49 18.82
C ILE A 934 -19.67 16.55 17.63
N LYS A 935 -19.36 17.13 16.48
CA LYS A 935 -19.10 16.39 15.24
C LYS A 935 -17.76 16.85 14.68
N PHE A 936 -16.83 15.92 14.62
CA PHE A 936 -15.54 16.14 13.97
C PHE A 936 -15.73 15.92 12.47
N GLN A 937 -15.31 16.89 11.67
CA GLN A 937 -15.40 16.83 10.21
C GLN A 937 -14.02 16.58 9.58
N GLN A 938 -12.97 17.17 10.15
CA GLN A 938 -11.61 17.09 9.66
C GLN A 938 -10.60 17.12 10.82
N TYR A 939 -9.39 16.60 10.59
CA TYR A 939 -8.29 16.69 11.55
C TYR A 939 -7.73 18.10 11.63
N VAL A 940 -7.48 18.59 12.85
CA VAL A 940 -6.84 19.90 13.07
C VAL A 940 -5.32 19.74 13.11
N GLN A 941 -4.62 20.36 12.17
CA GLN A 941 -3.17 20.32 12.07
C GLN A 941 -2.52 21.12 13.20
N LYS A 942 -1.30 20.73 13.62
CA LYS A 942 -0.53 21.47 14.64
C LYS A 942 -0.06 22.83 14.13
N GLN A 943 0.23 22.91 12.84
CA GLN A 943 0.74 24.10 12.19
C GLN A 943 -0.42 24.97 11.66
N GLY A 944 -0.27 26.28 11.76
CA GLY A 944 -1.24 27.26 11.28
C GLY A 944 -2.25 27.70 12.36
N VAL A 945 -2.95 28.79 12.06
CA VAL A 945 -3.90 29.42 12.99
C VAL A 945 -5.18 28.59 13.09
N ILE A 946 -5.61 28.32 14.32
CA ILE A 946 -6.86 27.61 14.63
C ILE A 946 -7.82 28.64 15.23
N ASP A 947 -8.83 29.03 14.46
CA ASP A 947 -9.82 30.01 14.88
C ASP A 947 -11.03 29.30 15.52
N LEU A 948 -11.37 29.72 16.72
CA LEU A 948 -12.55 29.29 17.45
C LEU A 948 -13.63 30.35 17.30
N HIS A 949 -14.78 29.98 16.74
CA HIS A 949 -15.93 30.86 16.59
C HIS A 949 -17.07 30.37 17.45
N LEU A 950 -17.51 31.17 18.41
CA LEU A 950 -18.66 30.90 19.26
C LEU A 950 -19.79 31.86 18.90
N GLU A 951 -20.99 31.34 18.70
CA GLU A 951 -22.21 32.10 18.38
C GLU A 951 -23.32 31.71 19.35
N GLN A 952 -23.98 32.69 19.97
CA GLN A 952 -25.12 32.43 20.82
C GLN A 952 -26.35 32.06 19.96
N GLY A 953 -27.01 30.96 20.30
CA GLY A 953 -28.21 30.49 19.62
C GLY A 953 -29.44 31.33 19.95
N LYS A 954 -30.59 30.93 19.40
CA LYS A 954 -31.90 31.57 19.70
C LYS A 954 -32.29 31.45 21.18
N ASP A 955 -31.91 30.34 21.81
CA ASP A 955 -32.00 30.17 23.26
C ASP A 955 -30.72 30.74 23.88
N PRO A 956 -30.80 31.69 24.84
CA PRO A 956 -29.63 32.30 25.45
C PRO A 956 -28.73 31.30 26.20
N LEU A 957 -29.23 30.11 26.51
CA LEU A 957 -28.46 29.03 27.13
C LEU A 957 -27.84 28.07 26.12
N VAL A 958 -28.07 28.24 24.82
CA VAL A 958 -27.50 27.37 23.78
C VAL A 958 -26.44 28.13 22.97
N PHE A 959 -25.28 27.51 22.78
CA PHE A 959 -24.16 28.07 22.04
C PHE A 959 -23.74 27.14 20.91
N ASN A 960 -23.43 27.71 19.75
CA ASN A 960 -22.87 27.03 18.61
C ASN A 960 -21.41 27.43 18.45
N ALA A 961 -20.50 26.48 18.63
CA ALA A 961 -19.08 26.67 18.40
C ALA A 961 -18.65 26.01 17.08
N LYS A 962 -17.76 26.67 16.36
CA LYS A 962 -17.09 26.18 15.15
C LYS A 962 -15.59 26.34 15.33
N VAL A 963 -14.86 25.25 15.15
CA VAL A 963 -13.39 25.27 15.05
C VAL A 963 -13.05 25.36 13.58
N MET A 964 -12.30 26.39 13.21
CA MET A 964 -11.91 26.68 11.83
C MET A 964 -10.39 26.62 11.72
N GLN A 965 -9.87 26.09 10.60
CA GLN A 965 -8.45 26.16 10.27
C GLN A 965 -8.33 26.35 8.76
N ALA A 966 -7.50 27.31 8.33
CA ALA A 966 -7.34 27.65 6.91
C ALA A 966 -8.68 27.88 6.17
N GLY A 967 -9.67 28.50 6.83
CA GLY A 967 -10.99 28.77 6.28
C GLY A 967 -11.95 27.57 6.19
N LYS A 968 -11.53 26.36 6.60
CA LYS A 968 -12.36 25.15 6.62
C LYS A 968 -12.94 24.89 8.01
N LEU A 969 -14.15 24.32 8.07
CA LEU A 969 -14.79 23.87 9.31
C LEU A 969 -14.22 22.52 9.73
N MET A 970 -13.53 22.49 10.86
CA MET A 970 -12.85 21.30 11.37
C MET A 970 -13.75 20.51 12.31
N CYS A 971 -14.45 21.22 13.19
CA CYS A 971 -15.32 20.65 14.19
C CYS A 971 -16.47 21.61 14.49
N SER A 972 -17.67 21.08 14.67
CA SER A 972 -18.84 21.82 15.13
C SER A 972 -19.28 21.30 16.50
N CYS A 973 -19.56 22.22 17.41
CA CYS A 973 -19.97 21.94 18.77
C CYS A 973 -21.27 22.69 19.07
N ILE A 974 -22.24 22.00 19.66
CA ILE A 974 -23.47 22.61 20.20
C ILE A 974 -23.47 22.36 21.69
N LEU A 975 -23.52 23.41 22.49
CA LEU A 975 -23.53 23.34 23.94
C LEU A 975 -24.82 23.95 24.47
N GLY A 976 -25.53 23.20 25.31
CA GLY A 976 -26.64 23.70 26.10
C GLY A 976 -26.24 23.83 27.55
N MET A 977 -26.35 25.03 28.10
CA MET A 977 -26.03 25.37 29.48
C MET A 977 -27.25 25.22 30.37
N ALA A 978 -27.03 24.93 31.64
CA ALA A 978 -28.05 25.03 32.67
C ALA A 978 -27.46 25.62 33.96
N TYR A 979 -28.34 26.09 34.82
CA TYR A 979 -27.99 26.58 36.14
C TYR A 979 -28.55 25.63 37.19
N SER A 980 -27.70 25.16 38.09
CA SER A 980 -28.12 24.44 39.29
C SER A 980 -28.20 25.40 40.47
N SER A 981 -29.24 25.27 41.30
CA SER A 981 -29.25 25.90 42.62
C SER A 981 -28.20 25.19 43.47
N ALA A 982 -27.05 25.82 43.64
CA ALA A 982 -25.96 25.29 44.43
C ALA A 982 -26.39 25.15 45.89
N PHE A 983 -26.76 23.94 46.33
CA PHE A 983 -26.74 23.48 47.74
C PHE A 983 -26.99 21.97 47.90
N GLU A 984 -26.64 21.14 46.92
CA GLU A 984 -26.31 19.75 47.21
C GLU A 984 -24.79 19.63 47.29
N ALA A 985 -24.22 20.04 48.43
CA ALA A 985 -22.94 19.46 48.83
C ALA A 985 -23.20 17.97 48.97
N SER A 986 -22.95 17.21 47.89
CA SER A 986 -22.96 15.76 47.98
C SER A 986 -21.96 15.41 49.09
N PRO A 987 -22.38 14.72 50.17
CA PRO A 987 -21.46 14.34 51.25
C PRO A 987 -20.18 13.75 50.64
N ALA A 988 -19.00 13.92 51.23
CA ALA A 988 -17.82 13.28 50.68
C ALA A 988 -18.04 11.75 50.59
N GLY A 989 -17.76 11.15 49.43
CA GLY A 989 -17.81 9.71 49.22
C GLY A 989 -16.42 9.11 49.28
N GLU A 990 -16.29 7.92 49.86
CA GLU A 990 -15.00 7.22 49.90
C GLU A 990 -14.66 6.65 48.51
N PHE A 991 -13.48 6.99 47.99
CA PHE A 991 -12.95 6.44 46.75
C PHE A 991 -12.25 5.11 47.05
N THR A 992 -12.96 4.00 46.83
CA THR A 992 -12.48 2.64 47.13
C THR A 992 -11.86 1.94 45.91
N ALA A 993 -11.97 2.53 44.73
CA ALA A 993 -11.48 1.96 43.48
C ALA A 993 -9.95 2.00 43.38
N THR A 994 -9.36 0.93 42.84
CA THR A 994 -7.92 0.87 42.53
C THR A 994 -7.67 1.26 41.08
N ARG A 995 -6.54 1.92 40.82
CA ARG A 995 -6.12 2.34 39.48
C ARG A 995 -6.09 1.18 38.48
N CYS A 996 -6.51 1.43 37.24
CA CYS A 996 -6.33 0.50 36.12
C CYS A 996 -4.89 0.00 36.03
N ARG A 997 -4.70 -1.32 35.93
CA ARG A 997 -3.39 -1.97 35.99
C ARG A 997 -2.55 -1.74 34.74
N ASP A 998 -3.22 -1.69 33.58
CA ASP A 998 -2.56 -1.50 32.29
C ASP A 998 -2.96 -0.16 31.66
N LYS A 999 -2.09 0.84 31.84
CA LYS A 999 -2.30 2.18 31.26
C LYS A 999 -2.28 2.19 29.73
N ALA A 1000 -1.74 1.15 29.08
CA ALA A 1000 -1.76 1.03 27.62
C ALA A 1000 -3.18 0.85 27.09
N LEU A 1001 -4.07 0.16 27.83
CA LEU A 1001 -5.50 0.04 27.50
C LEU A 1001 -6.24 1.37 27.45
N LEU A 1002 -5.67 2.42 28.06
CA LEU A 1002 -6.29 3.74 28.15
C LEU A 1002 -5.67 4.75 27.18
N HIS A 1003 -4.62 4.33 26.45
CA HIS A 1003 -3.71 5.21 25.73
C HIS A 1003 -3.20 6.34 26.64
N LYS A 1004 -2.54 5.99 27.75
CA LYS A 1004 -1.98 6.96 28.71
C LYS A 1004 -0.48 6.79 28.87
N ALA A 1005 0.26 7.91 28.76
CA ALA A 1005 1.69 7.95 29.01
C ALA A 1005 1.97 8.23 30.49
N ARG A 1006 1.26 9.21 31.05
CA ARG A 1006 1.38 9.71 32.43
C ARG A 1006 0.49 8.93 33.38
N GLU A 1007 1.03 8.58 34.55
CA GLU A 1007 0.32 7.77 35.55
C GLU A 1007 -0.74 8.57 36.30
N GLU A 1008 -0.49 9.87 36.53
CA GLU A 1008 -1.41 10.80 37.18
C GLU A 1008 -2.71 11.00 36.37
N ASN A 1009 -2.67 10.77 35.05
CA ASN A 1009 -3.80 10.89 34.15
C ASN A 1009 -4.58 9.58 33.95
N VAL A 1010 -4.20 8.50 34.64
CA VAL A 1010 -5.00 7.28 34.75
C VAL A 1010 -5.99 7.46 35.90
N ILE A 1011 -7.24 7.74 35.56
CA ILE A 1011 -8.24 8.26 36.52
C ILE A 1011 -9.47 7.34 36.69
N VAL A 1012 -9.41 6.13 36.12
CA VAL A 1012 -10.43 5.08 36.26
C VAL A 1012 -9.81 3.75 36.73
N SER A 1013 -10.64 2.88 37.29
CA SER A 1013 -10.29 1.49 37.63
C SER A 1013 -10.27 0.56 36.42
N ASP A 1014 -9.77 -0.67 36.62
CA ASP A 1014 -10.01 -1.77 35.69
C ASP A 1014 -11.51 -2.00 35.52
N MET A 1015 -11.95 -2.26 34.28
CA MET A 1015 -13.32 -2.64 33.99
C MET A 1015 -13.66 -3.97 34.68
N SER A 1016 -14.66 -3.94 35.57
CA SER A 1016 -15.08 -5.10 36.35
C SER A 1016 -16.46 -5.59 35.92
N SER A 1017 -16.65 -6.92 35.95
CA SER A 1017 -17.96 -7.54 35.77
C SER A 1017 -18.68 -7.60 37.12
N ILE A 1018 -19.45 -6.58 37.45
CA ILE A 1018 -20.30 -6.61 38.65
C ILE A 1018 -21.60 -7.33 38.26
N ALA A 1019 -22.34 -7.90 39.22
CA ALA A 1019 -23.54 -8.73 39.04
C ALA A 1019 -24.69 -8.10 38.18
N GLN A 1020 -24.54 -6.87 37.69
CA GLN A 1020 -25.50 -6.14 36.85
C GLN A 1020 -24.92 -5.59 35.53
N GLY A 1021 -23.65 -5.88 35.18
CA GLY A 1021 -23.02 -5.42 33.93
C GLY A 1021 -21.57 -5.01 34.08
N LEU A 1022 -20.96 -4.51 32.99
CA LEU A 1022 -19.61 -3.93 32.99
C LEU A 1022 -19.64 -2.55 33.65
N SER A 1023 -18.64 -2.23 34.48
CA SER A 1023 -18.47 -0.87 35.01
C SER A 1023 -17.00 -0.50 35.23
N VAL A 1024 -16.72 0.80 35.19
CA VAL A 1024 -15.46 1.41 35.66
C VAL A 1024 -15.78 2.48 36.69
N ASP A 1025 -14.94 2.60 37.72
CA ASP A 1025 -15.11 3.57 38.80
C ASP A 1025 -13.98 4.60 38.76
N THR A 1026 -14.29 5.85 39.09
CA THR A 1026 -13.31 6.94 39.10
C THR A 1026 -12.42 6.89 40.34
N LEU A 1027 -11.18 7.36 40.20
CA LEU A 1027 -10.22 7.51 41.30
C LEU A 1027 -10.24 8.93 41.88
N LYS A 1028 -9.76 9.07 43.12
CA LYS A 1028 -9.46 10.39 43.67
C LYS A 1028 -8.26 10.99 42.94
N LEU A 1029 -8.42 12.20 42.40
CA LEU A 1029 -7.33 12.92 41.75
C LEU A 1029 -6.33 13.47 42.79
N PRO A 1030 -5.04 13.63 42.43
CA PRO A 1030 -4.09 14.42 43.20
C PRO A 1030 -4.57 15.87 43.38
N ASP A 1031 -4.31 16.48 44.54
CA ASP A 1031 -4.82 17.82 44.87
C ASP A 1031 -4.37 18.91 43.86
N GLU A 1032 -3.19 18.75 43.24
CA GLU A 1032 -2.62 19.67 42.25
C GLU A 1032 -2.95 19.30 40.78
N HIS A 1033 -3.87 18.36 40.55
CA HIS A 1033 -4.23 17.96 39.20
C HIS A 1033 -5.02 19.09 38.51
N PHE A 1034 -4.65 19.44 37.26
CA PHE A 1034 -5.27 20.54 36.50
C PHE A 1034 -6.80 20.42 36.30
N PHE A 1035 -7.41 19.25 36.56
CA PHE A 1035 -8.87 19.08 36.55
C PHE A 1035 -9.55 19.79 37.73
N HIS A 1036 -8.79 20.12 38.78
CA HIS A 1036 -9.23 20.92 39.90
C HIS A 1036 -9.27 22.42 39.60
N GLU A 1037 -8.92 22.87 38.39
CA GLU A 1037 -9.12 24.27 38.02
C GLU A 1037 -10.60 24.60 37.79
N GLY A 1038 -10.99 25.84 38.10
CA GLY A 1038 -12.38 26.31 37.99
C GLY A 1038 -13.18 26.14 39.28
N ASP A 1039 -14.46 25.77 39.16
CA ASP A 1039 -15.41 25.73 40.27
C ASP A 1039 -14.95 24.81 41.42
N PRO A 1040 -14.85 25.28 42.68
CA PRO A 1040 -14.21 24.52 43.76
C PRO A 1040 -14.97 23.26 44.19
N GLU A 1041 -16.25 23.14 43.86
CA GLU A 1041 -17.10 22.02 44.26
C GLU A 1041 -17.33 21.02 43.12
N HIS A 1042 -17.13 21.45 41.86
CA HIS A 1042 -17.50 20.66 40.69
C HIS A 1042 -16.36 20.53 39.65
N TYR A 1043 -16.26 19.38 39.01
CA TYR A 1043 -15.33 19.17 37.90
C TYR A 1043 -15.85 19.82 36.61
N SER A 1044 -14.90 20.29 35.77
CA SER A 1044 -15.17 20.72 34.40
C SER A 1044 -15.77 19.57 33.56
N MET A 1045 -16.54 19.92 32.53
CA MET A 1045 -17.01 18.95 31.54
C MET A 1045 -15.85 18.15 30.92
N VAL A 1046 -14.65 18.73 30.80
CA VAL A 1046 -13.48 18.03 30.24
C VAL A 1046 -13.07 16.82 31.08
N TYR A 1047 -13.22 16.89 32.41
CA TYR A 1047 -13.00 15.74 33.29
C TYR A 1047 -13.95 14.60 32.93
N PHE A 1048 -15.21 14.93 32.70
CA PHE A 1048 -16.22 13.95 32.32
C PHE A 1048 -15.92 13.30 30.97
N LEU A 1049 -15.50 14.11 30.00
CA LEU A 1049 -15.09 13.64 28.68
C LEU A 1049 -13.96 12.63 28.79
N GLU A 1050 -13.00 12.89 29.66
CA GLU A 1050 -11.84 12.03 29.83
C GLU A 1050 -12.17 10.71 30.52
N ILE A 1051 -12.98 10.70 31.59
CA ILE A 1051 -13.40 9.44 32.24
C ILE A 1051 -14.28 8.59 31.30
N ALA A 1052 -15.14 9.22 30.50
CA ALA A 1052 -15.95 8.52 29.50
C ALA A 1052 -15.09 7.96 28.36
N ARG A 1053 -14.05 8.70 27.91
CA ARG A 1053 -13.08 8.20 26.94
C ARG A 1053 -12.30 7.00 27.48
N GLN A 1054 -11.79 7.07 28.71
CA GLN A 1054 -11.06 5.95 29.31
C GLN A 1054 -11.95 4.72 29.50
N CYS A 1055 -13.22 4.89 29.88
CA CYS A 1055 -14.21 3.82 29.89
C CYS A 1055 -14.37 3.20 28.49
N TYR A 1056 -14.57 4.03 27.46
CA TYR A 1056 -14.68 3.56 26.08
C TYR A 1056 -13.45 2.80 25.59
N MET A 1057 -12.23 3.24 25.93
CA MET A 1057 -11.00 2.55 25.51
C MET A 1057 -10.89 1.15 26.12
N GLN A 1058 -11.29 0.97 27.39
CA GLN A 1058 -11.37 -0.35 27.98
C GLN A 1058 -12.44 -1.24 27.32
N ILE A 1059 -13.57 -0.68 26.87
CA ILE A 1059 -14.55 -1.45 26.08
C ILE A 1059 -13.94 -1.86 24.74
N ALA A 1060 -13.28 -0.93 24.04
CA ALA A 1060 -12.66 -1.15 22.74
C ALA A 1060 -11.62 -2.29 22.80
N HIS A 1061 -10.70 -2.24 23.75
CA HIS A 1061 -9.60 -3.20 23.83
C HIS A 1061 -10.00 -4.50 24.53
N SER A 1062 -10.75 -4.43 25.65
CA SER A 1062 -11.06 -5.62 26.45
C SER A 1062 -12.29 -6.39 25.97
N HIS A 1063 -13.28 -5.72 25.37
CA HIS A 1063 -14.56 -6.34 25.01
C HIS A 1063 -14.79 -6.43 23.49
N LEU A 1064 -14.46 -5.37 22.74
CA LEU A 1064 -14.50 -5.39 21.28
C LEU A 1064 -13.23 -6.00 20.66
N ARG A 1065 -12.25 -6.38 21.49
CA ARG A 1065 -10.99 -7.03 21.10
C ARG A 1065 -10.20 -6.27 20.03
N ILE A 1066 -10.30 -4.94 20.03
CA ILE A 1066 -9.50 -4.08 19.17
C ILE A 1066 -8.04 -4.15 19.68
N PRO A 1067 -7.03 -4.45 18.83
CA PRO A 1067 -5.64 -4.52 19.28
C PRO A 1067 -5.17 -3.19 19.89
N LEU A 1068 -4.33 -3.26 20.92
CA LEU A 1068 -3.64 -2.10 21.48
C LEU A 1068 -2.88 -1.35 20.37
N ASN A 1069 -2.84 -0.02 20.44
CA ASN A 1069 -2.25 0.86 19.42
C ASN A 1069 -2.97 0.88 18.06
N THR A 1070 -4.15 0.27 17.92
CA THR A 1070 -4.98 0.47 16.71
C THR A 1070 -5.50 1.91 16.69
N PRO A 1071 -5.22 2.70 15.63
CA PRO A 1071 -5.70 4.07 15.56
C PRO A 1071 -7.24 4.09 15.52
N MET A 1072 -7.85 4.93 16.35
CA MET A 1072 -9.31 5.11 16.39
C MET A 1072 -9.65 6.59 16.25
N ASN A 1073 -10.39 6.94 15.21
CA ASN A 1073 -10.86 8.31 15.01
C ASN A 1073 -12.16 8.55 15.76
N LEU A 1074 -12.19 9.56 16.62
CA LEU A 1074 -13.44 10.03 17.21
C LEU A 1074 -14.26 10.80 16.16
N LEU A 1075 -15.40 10.24 15.74
CA LEU A 1075 -16.27 10.86 14.72
C LEU A 1075 -17.27 11.81 15.35
N ALA A 1076 -17.91 11.35 16.42
CA ALA A 1076 -18.96 12.09 17.10
C ALA A 1076 -18.97 11.76 18.58
N LEU A 1077 -19.36 12.78 19.34
CA LEU A 1077 -19.38 12.75 20.78
C LEU A 1077 -20.61 13.53 21.24
N SER A 1078 -21.45 12.94 22.09
CA SER A 1078 -22.52 13.72 22.72
C SER A 1078 -22.73 13.32 24.16
N PHE A 1079 -23.11 14.28 24.99
CA PHE A 1079 -23.38 14.06 26.40
C PHE A 1079 -24.61 14.82 26.88
N THR A 1080 -25.21 14.29 27.94
CA THR A 1080 -26.23 14.96 28.74
C THR A 1080 -25.91 14.76 30.22
N LEU A 1081 -26.00 15.82 31.01
CA LEU A 1081 -25.89 15.83 32.47
C LEU A 1081 -27.19 16.39 33.05
N ASP A 1082 -27.69 15.77 34.11
CA ASP A 1082 -28.87 16.25 34.84
C ASP A 1082 -28.48 17.23 35.96
N ARG A 1083 -27.26 17.12 36.48
CA ARG A 1083 -26.67 18.00 37.51
C ARG A 1083 -25.14 18.11 37.34
N PRO A 1084 -24.49 19.13 37.94
CA PRO A 1084 -23.03 19.28 37.96
C PRO A 1084 -22.32 18.05 38.56
N ILE A 1085 -21.05 17.86 38.20
CA ILE A 1085 -20.24 16.70 38.64
C ILE A 1085 -19.48 17.06 39.91
N PRO A 1086 -19.77 16.44 41.07
CA PRO A 1086 -19.11 16.78 42.33
C PRO A 1086 -17.65 16.30 42.35
N ARG A 1087 -16.74 17.10 42.92
CA ARG A 1087 -15.31 16.72 43.05
C ARG A 1087 -15.05 15.66 44.12
N ASN A 1088 -15.82 15.70 45.20
CA ASN A 1088 -15.59 14.92 46.42
C ASN A 1088 -16.40 13.62 46.49
N SER A 1089 -16.92 13.11 45.37
CA SER A 1089 -17.67 11.85 45.34
C SER A 1089 -17.29 11.01 44.14
N PRO A 1090 -17.08 9.69 44.31
CA PRO A 1090 -16.76 8.80 43.20
C PRO A 1090 -17.95 8.68 42.23
N LEU A 1091 -17.60 8.47 40.97
CA LEU A 1091 -18.52 8.19 39.87
C LEU A 1091 -18.30 6.77 39.37
N SER A 1092 -19.36 6.16 38.87
CA SER A 1092 -19.32 4.87 38.17
C SER A 1092 -19.85 5.05 36.75
N LEU A 1093 -19.17 4.46 35.78
CA LEU A 1093 -19.56 4.50 34.37
C LEU A 1093 -19.90 3.09 33.91
N ALA A 1094 -21.11 2.91 33.37
CA ALA A 1094 -21.57 1.63 32.88
C ALA A 1094 -22.04 1.74 31.41
N PRO A 1095 -21.46 0.99 30.46
CA PRO A 1095 -22.00 0.92 29.11
C PRO A 1095 -23.38 0.27 29.08
N GLN A 1096 -24.27 0.78 28.24
CA GLN A 1096 -25.57 0.14 28.00
C GLN A 1096 -25.39 -1.17 27.22
N ALA A 1097 -26.27 -2.15 27.48
CA ALA A 1097 -26.24 -3.42 26.75
C ALA A 1097 -26.50 -3.24 25.24
N GLY A 1098 -25.95 -4.16 24.42
CA GLY A 1098 -26.21 -4.18 22.97
C GLY A 1098 -25.12 -3.55 22.08
N PHE A 1099 -23.87 -3.46 22.56
CA PHE A 1099 -22.70 -3.13 21.73
C PHE A 1099 -22.12 -4.35 20.97
N ASP A 1100 -22.83 -5.49 20.95
CA ASP A 1100 -22.47 -6.66 20.13
C ASP A 1100 -22.35 -6.24 18.66
N ALA A 1101 -21.20 -6.57 18.06
CA ALA A 1101 -20.87 -6.21 16.70
C ALA A 1101 -21.90 -6.83 15.74
N GLN A 1102 -22.70 -5.99 15.08
CA GLN A 1102 -23.22 -6.36 13.77
C GLN A 1102 -22.02 -6.39 12.81
N ASP A 1103 -21.95 -7.41 11.96
CA ASP A 1103 -20.94 -7.64 10.92
C ASP A 1103 -20.81 -6.47 9.92
N GLN A 1104 -20.31 -5.33 10.38
CA GLN A 1104 -19.85 -4.24 9.54
C GLN A 1104 -18.41 -3.94 9.91
N PRO A 1105 -17.45 -4.22 9.01
CA PRO A 1105 -16.07 -3.91 9.28
C PRO A 1105 -15.91 -2.37 9.24
N PHE A 1106 -15.18 -1.82 10.21
CA PHE A 1106 -14.65 -0.44 10.21
C PHE A 1106 -15.52 0.72 10.73
N LYS A 1107 -16.56 0.49 11.52
CA LYS A 1107 -17.14 1.53 12.42
C LYS A 1107 -17.45 0.91 13.78
N THR A 1108 -17.07 1.56 14.89
CA THR A 1108 -17.65 1.14 16.17
C THR A 1108 -19.10 1.60 16.21
N ASN A 1109 -20.00 0.73 16.65
CA ASN A 1109 -21.35 1.14 17.00
C ASN A 1109 -21.28 2.29 18.00
N ARG A 1110 -22.25 3.21 17.95
CA ARG A 1110 -22.35 4.29 18.94
C ARG A 1110 -22.54 3.68 20.33
N ILE A 1111 -21.52 3.77 21.19
CA ILE A 1111 -21.56 3.22 22.53
C ILE A 1111 -22.14 4.27 23.47
N TYR A 1112 -23.20 3.90 24.18
CA TYR A 1112 -23.79 4.72 25.24
C TYR A 1112 -23.23 4.31 26.59
N ILE A 1113 -22.75 5.29 27.36
CA ILE A 1113 -22.15 5.07 28.69
C ILE A 1113 -22.95 5.90 29.68
N ASP A 1114 -23.63 5.23 30.61
CA ASP A 1114 -24.39 5.87 31.67
C ASP A 1114 -23.45 6.24 32.82
N LEU A 1115 -23.60 7.47 33.33
CA LEU A 1115 -22.82 8.00 34.45
C LEU A 1115 -23.67 7.95 35.71
N PHE A 1116 -23.15 7.30 36.74
CA PHE A 1116 -23.76 7.20 38.05
C PHE A 1116 -22.92 7.93 39.09
N ASN A 1117 -23.59 8.65 39.98
CA ASN A 1117 -23.02 9.10 41.24
C ASN A 1117 -23.84 8.44 42.35
N ARG A 1118 -23.21 7.59 43.16
CA ARG A 1118 -23.86 6.88 44.28
C ARG A 1118 -25.07 6.03 43.88
N GLY A 1119 -25.01 5.39 42.71
CA GLY A 1119 -26.09 4.55 42.17
C GLY A 1119 -27.22 5.34 41.50
N GLU A 1120 -27.24 6.67 41.58
CA GLU A 1120 -28.16 7.49 40.80
C GLU A 1120 -27.55 7.85 39.46
N LYS A 1121 -28.29 7.64 38.37
CA LYS A 1121 -27.88 8.09 37.04
C LYS A 1121 -27.95 9.63 36.99
N ILE A 1122 -26.82 10.27 36.72
CA ILE A 1122 -26.71 11.73 36.66
C ILE A 1122 -26.37 12.25 35.27
N GLY A 1123 -26.15 11.34 34.32
CA GLY A 1123 -25.89 11.70 32.94
C GLY A 1123 -25.63 10.50 32.03
N GLN A 1124 -25.34 10.81 30.77
CA GLN A 1124 -25.05 9.84 29.74
C GLN A 1124 -24.05 10.42 28.74
N ALA A 1125 -23.12 9.59 28.30
CA ALA A 1125 -22.25 9.78 27.16
C ALA A 1125 -22.71 8.96 25.97
N SER A 1126 -22.42 9.42 24.77
CA SER A 1126 -22.34 8.56 23.62
C SER A 1126 -21.09 8.88 22.80
N ILE A 1127 -20.32 7.85 22.50
CA ILE A 1127 -19.06 7.95 21.75
C ILE A 1127 -19.22 7.12 20.48
N THR A 1128 -18.88 7.72 19.34
CA THR A 1128 -18.78 7.02 18.05
C THR A 1128 -17.36 7.18 17.55
N ALA A 1129 -16.66 6.06 17.37
CA ALA A 1129 -15.33 6.07 16.79
C ALA A 1129 -15.26 5.21 15.52
N GLN A 1130 -14.25 5.46 14.72
CA GLN A 1130 -13.92 4.63 13.58
C GLN A 1130 -12.61 3.93 13.90
N VAL A 1131 -12.64 2.60 13.96
CA VAL A 1131 -11.40 1.81 13.96
C VAL A 1131 -10.79 2.00 12.59
N LEU A 1132 -9.66 2.70 12.55
CA LEU A 1132 -8.83 2.69 11.36
C LEU A 1132 -8.22 1.29 11.36
N SER A 1133 -8.54 0.50 10.33
CA SER A 1133 -7.88 -0.80 10.16
C SER A 1133 -6.37 -0.57 10.26
N GLN A 1134 -5.64 -1.54 10.82
CA GLN A 1134 -4.18 -1.57 10.67
C GLN A 1134 -3.83 -1.86 9.19
N SER A 1135 -4.11 -0.84 8.37
CA SER A 1135 -3.50 -0.44 7.10
C SER A 1135 -2.83 0.93 7.32
N ALA A 1136 -2.41 1.22 8.54
CA ALA A 1136 -1.64 2.41 8.90
C ALA A 1136 -0.79 2.03 10.13
N PRO A 1137 0.49 1.70 9.94
CA PRO A 1137 1.41 1.40 11.02
C PRO A 1137 1.63 2.58 11.96
N ALA A 1138 1.98 2.29 13.21
CA ALA A 1138 2.91 3.16 13.92
C ALA A 1138 4.24 3.09 13.14
N ALA A 1139 4.60 4.20 12.51
CA ALA A 1139 6.00 4.63 12.45
C ALA A 1139 6.41 5.16 13.82
#